data_AF-A0A2E8UT58-F1
#
_entry.id   AF-A0A2E8UT58-F1
#
_cell.length_a   1.000
_cell.length_b   1.000
_cell.length_c   1.000
_cell.angle_alpha   90.00
_cell.angle_beta   90.00
_cell.angle_gamma   90.00
#
_symmetry.space_group_name_H-M   'P 1'
#
loop_
_entity.id
_entity.type
_entity.pdbx_description
1 polymer ?
#
loop_
_entity_poly.entity_id
_entity_poly.type
_entity_poly.pdbx_seq_one_letter_code
_entity_poly.pdbx_strand_id
1 'polypeptide(L)'
;MKCNKCNKIVSSSDKFCSYCGVQMKKEDLTIEELNVQYRNIQDDLEEIKQKISIISGSKSKNKYPNSVISSLGKDKKRKNFRFPNVEEYLGGNWLVRVGVFALILGVGFFLQHAFSNNWINQQSQIATGILISFVLIFFGDFFSKRYTVYSFALSGGGIATLYLTVFIGSAIYEIIKPSWVSILMLVLTSGISVRLAFLRNSQTLAILGLLGALLAPLLIYDSGISREVSTNTFSEPEDNNLLVYYLLVINLSVLIISLFKDWRFFKVLSILGSYQLLGTWNELYKDNISTNNALIFLAINFLMQFLITISYFVRKNVVPKIWEYSTISLNPLIFIFISNDLLSEGNSSWLGSIIIAVGLLYFIFAYISYIRSKYEITLSSMLAGVGIICIISAIPVQLSGTIVTILFSIQALVFVWLSIRFKSWEFQAFSTMIFILAIFRLLFIDFQDYELDGYQIVFNQRFLVFFITTLCLLTSSYFYYLVIKKHETKLFNRNLFFNITNNNLDSIRETLSIKNLFIFTIVLANFFIVWSISFEITSVFDSNIFDFDNDTKSYAKALGLTIFWGIYSAILLVIGISKRSYQIRSAAIFLLAIPVVKLFVYDTFNLEQIYRIIAYVFLGVLLIIGGFMYQKYEHRIKEFILKD
;
A
#
# COMPACT_ATOMS: atom_id res chain seq x y z
N MET A 1 30.42 11.74 -35.60
CA MET A 1 31.72 12.12 -36.23
C MET A 1 31.44 12.80 -37.56
N LYS A 2 32.19 13.84 -37.92
CA LYS A 2 32.14 14.42 -39.28
C LYS A 2 32.95 13.55 -40.23
N CYS A 3 32.42 13.26 -41.41
CA CYS A 3 33.16 12.52 -42.41
C CYS A 3 34.14 13.45 -43.14
N ASN A 4 35.45 13.13 -43.13
CA ASN A 4 36.49 13.97 -43.76
C ASN A 4 36.30 14.19 -45.27
N LYS A 5 35.58 13.29 -45.97
CA LYS A 5 35.36 13.41 -47.42
C LYS A 5 34.15 14.27 -47.79
N CYS A 6 33.06 14.23 -47.02
CA CYS A 6 31.80 14.92 -47.38
C CYS A 6 31.32 15.95 -46.34
N ASN A 7 32.06 16.11 -45.23
CA ASN A 7 31.80 17.03 -44.12
C ASN A 7 30.41 16.91 -43.43
N LYS A 8 29.63 15.87 -43.76
CA LYS A 8 28.36 15.57 -43.08
C LYS A 8 28.59 14.86 -41.76
N ILE A 9 27.72 15.14 -40.79
CA ILE A 9 27.74 14.54 -39.46
C ILE A 9 27.06 13.18 -39.53
N VAL A 10 27.77 12.14 -39.09
CA VAL A 10 27.32 10.75 -39.05
C VAL A 10 27.38 10.22 -37.61
N SER A 11 26.51 9.25 -37.29
CA SER A 11 26.53 8.55 -36.00
C SER A 11 27.90 7.95 -35.69
N SER A 12 28.34 8.02 -34.44
CA SER A 12 29.64 7.49 -33.99
C SER A 12 29.71 5.96 -33.94
N SER A 13 28.57 5.27 -34.13
CA SER A 13 28.47 3.80 -34.19
C SER A 13 28.82 3.21 -35.56
N ASP A 14 28.75 4.02 -36.62
CA ASP A 14 28.76 3.52 -38.00
C ASP A 14 30.19 3.43 -38.53
N LYS A 15 30.61 2.22 -38.94
CA LYS A 15 31.96 1.99 -39.48
C LYS A 15 32.19 2.63 -40.86
N PHE A 16 31.12 3.03 -41.55
CA PHE A 16 31.16 3.64 -42.88
C PHE A 16 30.23 4.86 -42.92
N CYS A 17 30.61 5.88 -43.70
CA CYS A 17 29.75 7.04 -43.91
C CYS A 17 28.55 6.65 -44.79
N SER A 18 27.33 6.79 -44.28
CA SER A 18 26.08 6.49 -45.00
C SER A 18 25.86 7.32 -46.27
N TYR A 19 26.55 8.46 -46.42
CA TYR A 19 26.39 9.35 -47.57
C TYR A 19 27.41 9.11 -48.68
N CYS A 20 28.64 8.72 -48.36
CA CYS A 20 29.72 8.60 -49.36
C CYS A 20 30.46 7.26 -49.35
N GLY A 21 30.08 6.33 -48.47
CA GLY A 21 30.59 4.96 -48.42
C GLY A 21 32.01 4.78 -47.88
N VAL A 22 32.69 5.87 -47.48
CA VAL A 22 34.07 5.80 -46.97
C VAL A 22 34.11 5.21 -45.56
N GLN A 23 35.08 4.30 -45.33
CA GLN A 23 35.32 3.70 -44.01
C GLN A 23 35.86 4.74 -43.04
N MET A 24 35.17 4.89 -41.90
CA MET A 24 35.53 5.85 -40.85
C MET A 24 36.56 5.18 -39.93
N LYS A 25 37.82 5.60 -39.98
CA LYS A 25 38.83 5.23 -38.96
C LYS A 25 38.52 5.99 -37.67
N LYS A 26 38.39 5.28 -36.54
CA LYS A 26 38.42 5.90 -35.21
C LYS A 26 39.87 6.32 -34.96
N GLU A 27 40.13 7.62 -35.00
CA GLU A 27 41.36 8.18 -34.42
C GLU A 27 41.17 8.19 -32.90
N ASP A 28 41.95 7.36 -32.21
CA ASP A 28 42.02 7.39 -30.75
C ASP A 28 42.78 8.66 -30.35
N LEU A 29 42.03 9.72 -30.03
CA LEU A 29 42.59 10.98 -29.55
C LEU A 29 43.42 10.74 -28.29
N THR A 30 44.64 11.26 -28.29
CA THR A 30 45.53 11.16 -27.12
C THR A 30 45.03 12.06 -25.99
N ILE A 31 45.40 11.75 -24.74
CA ILE A 31 44.95 12.49 -23.55
C ILE A 31 45.30 13.98 -23.64
N GLU A 32 46.41 14.34 -24.30
CA GLU A 32 46.79 15.72 -24.56
C GLU A 32 45.82 16.46 -25.48
N GLU A 33 45.36 15.84 -26.57
CA GLU A 33 44.40 16.44 -27.50
C GLU A 33 43.03 16.64 -26.85
N LEU A 34 42.63 15.72 -25.98
CA LEU A 34 41.41 15.84 -25.17
C LEU A 34 41.50 16.99 -24.15
N ASN A 35 42.67 17.18 -23.54
CA ASN A 35 42.90 18.29 -22.62
C ASN A 35 42.92 19.66 -23.32
N VAL A 36 43.42 19.73 -24.55
CA VAL A 36 43.36 20.95 -25.38
C VAL A 36 41.91 21.26 -25.76
N GLN A 37 41.12 20.27 -26.18
CA GLN A 37 39.69 20.49 -26.46
C GLN A 37 38.90 20.92 -25.21
N TYR A 38 39.22 20.34 -24.05
CA TYR A 38 38.56 20.73 -22.80
C TYR A 38 38.84 22.19 -22.44
N ARG A 39 40.08 22.67 -22.61
CA ARG A 39 40.43 24.09 -22.39
C ARG A 39 39.69 25.02 -23.35
N ASN A 40 39.67 24.70 -24.64
CA ASN A 40 38.96 25.54 -25.62
C ASN A 40 37.45 25.65 -25.30
N ILE A 41 36.82 24.58 -24.81
CA ILE A 41 35.42 24.60 -24.39
C ILE A 41 35.23 25.45 -23.12
N GLN A 42 36.19 25.44 -22.19
CA GLN A 42 36.14 26.33 -21.02
C GLN A 42 36.26 27.80 -21.42
N ASP A 43 37.16 28.12 -22.35
CA ASP A 43 37.36 29.48 -22.85
C ASP A 43 36.10 30.00 -23.58
N ASP A 44 35.48 29.17 -24.43
CA ASP A 44 34.21 29.49 -25.09
C ASP A 44 33.08 29.75 -24.09
N LEU A 45 33.04 28.99 -22.98
CA LEU A 45 32.04 29.17 -21.91
C LEU A 45 32.25 30.46 -21.13
N GLU A 46 33.50 30.88 -20.91
CA GLU A 46 33.80 32.17 -20.29
C GLU A 46 33.42 33.33 -21.21
N GLU A 47 33.70 33.23 -22.52
CA GLU A 47 33.31 34.25 -23.50
C GLU A 47 31.78 34.40 -23.58
N ILE A 48 31.04 33.28 -23.56
CA ILE A 48 29.57 33.30 -23.55
C ILE A 48 29.03 33.91 -22.25
N LYS A 49 29.61 33.57 -21.08
CA LYS A 49 29.20 34.19 -19.81
C LYS A 49 29.45 35.70 -19.81
N GLN A 50 30.54 36.14 -20.43
CA GLN A 50 30.86 37.57 -20.56
C GLN A 50 29.89 38.29 -21.51
N LYS A 51 29.50 37.65 -22.64
CA LYS A 51 28.45 38.18 -23.52
C LYS A 51 27.09 38.27 -22.82
N ILE A 52 26.74 37.28 -21.99
CA ILE A 52 25.49 37.29 -21.22
C ILE A 52 25.50 38.36 -20.13
N SER A 53 26.65 38.62 -19.47
CA SER A 53 26.76 39.69 -18.46
C SER A 53 26.68 41.10 -19.07
N ILE A 54 27.17 41.27 -20.30
CA ILE A 54 27.01 42.52 -21.07
C ILE A 54 25.53 42.74 -21.45
N ILE A 55 24.81 41.69 -21.84
CA ILE A 55 23.39 41.76 -22.17
C ILE A 55 22.54 42.08 -20.92
N SER A 56 22.83 41.47 -19.77
CA SER A 56 22.08 41.69 -18.53
C SER A 56 22.40 43.01 -17.82
N GLY A 57 23.55 43.64 -18.13
CA GLY A 57 23.95 44.96 -17.63
C GLY A 57 23.33 46.16 -18.36
N SER A 58 22.73 45.97 -19.54
CA SER A 58 22.10 47.06 -20.29
C SER A 58 20.65 47.29 -19.83
N LYS A 59 20.41 48.37 -19.07
CA LYS A 59 19.07 48.91 -18.81
C LYS A 59 18.47 49.47 -20.11
N SER A 60 17.99 48.60 -20.99
CA SER A 60 17.25 48.98 -22.18
C SER A 60 15.74 48.84 -21.93
N LYS A 61 15.09 49.97 -21.61
CA LYS A 61 13.66 50.18 -21.87
C LYS A 61 13.43 49.97 -23.37
N ASN A 62 12.86 48.84 -23.78
CA ASN A 62 12.13 48.75 -25.05
C ASN A 62 11.10 47.61 -25.03
N LYS A 63 9.85 48.01 -24.81
CA LYS A 63 8.70 47.80 -25.71
C LYS A 63 8.80 46.56 -26.61
N TYR A 64 8.47 45.39 -26.07
CA TYR A 64 8.01 44.25 -26.89
C TYR A 64 6.50 44.07 -26.71
N PRO A 65 5.75 43.83 -27.79
CA PRO A 65 4.30 43.72 -27.73
C PRO A 65 3.90 42.44 -26.97
N ASN A 66 2.87 42.58 -26.12
CA ASN A 66 2.27 41.51 -25.30
C ASN A 66 1.70 40.31 -26.09
N SER A 67 1.93 40.20 -27.40
CA SER A 67 1.44 39.11 -28.24
C SER A 67 2.28 37.82 -28.16
N VAL A 68 3.55 37.89 -27.74
CA VAL A 68 4.42 36.69 -27.63
C VAL A 68 4.34 36.04 -26.24
N ILE A 69 3.99 36.81 -25.20
CA ILE A 69 3.82 36.28 -23.84
C ILE A 69 2.47 35.54 -23.70
N SER A 70 1.45 35.89 -24.49
CA SER A 70 0.21 35.11 -24.58
C SER A 70 0.38 33.76 -25.27
N SER A 71 1.44 33.54 -26.06
CA SER A 71 1.75 32.25 -26.69
C SER A 71 2.65 31.35 -25.84
N LEU A 72 3.39 31.88 -24.86
CA LEU A 72 4.26 31.09 -23.96
C LEU A 72 3.54 30.60 -22.68
N GLY A 73 2.32 31.08 -22.42
CA GLY A 73 1.49 30.66 -21.28
C GLY A 73 0.50 29.52 -21.56
N LYS A 74 0.43 29.01 -22.79
CA LYS A 74 -0.62 28.04 -23.22
C LYS A 74 -0.15 26.64 -23.59
N ASP A 75 1.11 26.28 -23.29
CA ASP A 75 1.60 24.91 -23.47
C ASP A 75 1.88 24.16 -22.15
N LYS A 76 1.17 24.52 -21.07
CA LYS A 76 0.72 23.47 -20.15
C LYS A 76 -0.43 22.73 -20.85
N LYS A 77 -0.08 21.87 -21.82
CA LYS A 77 -0.94 20.74 -22.17
C LYS A 77 -1.17 19.99 -20.87
N ARG A 78 -2.25 20.31 -20.18
CA ARG A 78 -2.98 19.34 -19.38
C ARG A 78 -3.06 18.14 -20.30
N LYS A 79 -2.30 17.10 -20.00
CA LYS A 79 -2.59 15.78 -20.55
C LYS A 79 -3.97 15.49 -20.00
N ASN A 80 -5.01 15.96 -20.69
CA ASN A 80 -6.32 15.38 -20.58
C ASN A 80 -6.01 13.90 -20.76
N PHE A 81 -6.34 13.13 -19.74
CA PHE A 81 -6.36 11.69 -19.82
C PHE A 81 -7.38 11.39 -20.92
N ARG A 82 -6.94 11.43 -22.18
CA ARG A 82 -7.70 10.84 -23.27
C ARG A 82 -7.71 9.40 -22.86
N PHE A 83 -8.86 8.93 -22.37
CA PHE A 83 -9.12 7.50 -22.34
C PHE A 83 -8.66 6.99 -23.71
N PRO A 84 -7.71 6.03 -23.75
CA PRO A 84 -7.32 5.45 -25.02
C PRO A 84 -8.62 5.08 -25.73
N ASN A 85 -8.78 5.50 -27.00
CA ASN A 85 -9.99 5.23 -27.79
C ASN A 85 -10.35 3.77 -27.56
N VAL A 86 -11.41 3.55 -26.78
CA VAL A 86 -11.67 2.23 -26.25
C VAL A 86 -11.99 1.34 -27.45
N GLU A 87 -12.60 1.88 -28.51
CA GLU A 87 -12.82 1.25 -29.81
C GLU A 87 -11.56 0.88 -30.61
N GLU A 88 -10.42 1.54 -30.43
CA GLU A 88 -9.18 1.20 -31.14
C GLU A 88 -8.42 0.07 -30.41
N TYR A 89 -8.61 -0.04 -29.09
CA TYR A 89 -8.11 -1.14 -28.25
C TYR A 89 -9.09 -2.33 -28.12
N LEU A 90 -10.40 -2.05 -28.18
CA LEU A 90 -11.53 -2.99 -28.28
C LEU A 90 -11.82 -3.36 -29.76
N GLY A 91 -11.22 -2.72 -30.75
CA GLY A 91 -11.53 -3.02 -32.15
C GLY A 91 -10.79 -4.23 -32.71
N GLY A 92 -9.65 -4.62 -32.12
CA GLY A 92 -8.71 -5.48 -32.82
C GLY A 92 -8.75 -6.97 -32.50
N ASN A 93 -8.98 -7.38 -31.25
CA ASN A 93 -8.66 -8.75 -30.83
C ASN A 93 -9.42 -9.30 -29.60
N TRP A 94 -10.25 -8.51 -28.90
CA TRP A 94 -10.94 -9.02 -27.70
C TRP A 94 -12.10 -9.96 -28.06
N LEU A 95 -12.84 -9.69 -29.13
CA LEU A 95 -13.93 -10.56 -29.58
C LEU A 95 -13.44 -11.98 -29.87
N VAL A 96 -12.27 -12.11 -30.51
CA VAL A 96 -11.65 -13.42 -30.78
C VAL A 96 -11.18 -14.09 -29.48
N ARG A 97 -10.61 -13.34 -28.53
CA ARG A 97 -10.19 -13.89 -27.23
C ARG A 97 -11.37 -14.36 -26.39
N VAL A 98 -12.44 -13.58 -26.36
CA VAL A 98 -13.70 -13.95 -25.71
C VAL A 98 -14.35 -15.12 -26.44
N GLY A 99 -14.29 -15.17 -27.77
CA GLY A 99 -14.77 -16.30 -28.57
C GLY A 99 -14.02 -17.60 -28.30
N VAL A 100 -12.69 -17.55 -28.16
CA VAL A 100 -11.88 -18.72 -27.77
C VAL A 100 -12.20 -19.14 -26.33
N PHE A 101 -12.35 -18.19 -25.41
CA PHE A 101 -12.74 -18.49 -24.03
C PHE A 101 -14.14 -19.13 -23.96
N ALA A 102 -15.11 -18.59 -24.69
CA ALA A 102 -16.47 -19.12 -24.80
C ALA A 102 -16.49 -20.51 -25.48
N LEU A 103 -15.65 -20.74 -26.49
CA LEU A 103 -15.48 -22.07 -27.10
C LEU A 103 -14.91 -23.08 -26.11
N ILE A 104 -13.90 -22.71 -25.31
CA ILE A 104 -13.33 -23.60 -24.29
C ILE A 104 -14.41 -23.97 -23.25
N LEU A 105 -15.18 -22.99 -22.77
CA LEU A 105 -16.29 -23.24 -21.85
C LEU A 105 -17.40 -24.07 -22.48
N GLY A 106 -17.79 -23.76 -23.72
CA GLY A 106 -18.83 -24.47 -24.46
C GLY A 106 -18.45 -25.92 -24.74
N VAL A 107 -17.19 -26.19 -25.08
CA VAL A 107 -16.66 -27.55 -25.21
C VAL A 107 -16.66 -28.24 -23.84
N GLY A 108 -16.27 -27.55 -22.77
CA GLY A 108 -16.34 -28.08 -21.40
C GLY A 108 -17.75 -28.54 -21.01
N PHE A 109 -18.76 -27.69 -21.22
CA PHE A 109 -20.17 -28.00 -20.94
C PHE A 109 -20.74 -29.07 -21.86
N PHE A 110 -20.43 -29.04 -23.17
CA PHE A 110 -20.86 -30.06 -24.12
C PHE A 110 -20.31 -31.44 -23.74
N LEU A 111 -19.02 -31.49 -23.39
CA LEU A 111 -18.37 -32.70 -22.91
C LEU A 111 -19.04 -33.18 -21.62
N GLN A 112 -19.25 -32.31 -20.63
CA GLN A 112 -19.99 -32.66 -19.40
C GLN A 112 -21.38 -33.25 -19.70
N HIS A 113 -22.11 -32.67 -20.66
CA HIS A 113 -23.43 -33.16 -21.06
C HIS A 113 -23.36 -34.52 -21.77
N ALA A 114 -22.40 -34.71 -22.68
CA ALA A 114 -22.14 -36.00 -23.32
C ALA A 114 -21.73 -37.08 -22.31
N PHE A 115 -21.03 -36.68 -21.24
CA PHE A 115 -20.62 -37.55 -20.14
C PHE A 115 -21.80 -37.97 -19.27
N SER A 116 -22.73 -37.05 -18.97
CA SER A 116 -23.94 -37.37 -18.20
C SER A 116 -24.86 -38.40 -18.89
N ASN A 117 -24.76 -38.53 -20.21
CA ASN A 117 -25.59 -39.41 -21.02
C ASN A 117 -24.89 -40.71 -21.49
N ASN A 118 -23.67 -41.02 -21.00
CA ASN A 118 -22.91 -42.24 -21.36
C ASN A 118 -22.64 -42.45 -22.86
N TRP A 119 -22.55 -41.38 -23.68
CA TRP A 119 -22.39 -41.51 -25.14
C TRP A 119 -21.02 -42.02 -25.59
N ILE A 120 -19.99 -41.90 -24.76
CA ILE A 120 -18.60 -42.23 -25.11
C ILE A 120 -17.96 -42.97 -23.92
N ASN A 121 -17.20 -44.03 -24.16
CA ASN A 121 -16.48 -44.78 -23.12
C ASN A 121 -15.40 -43.91 -22.43
N GLN A 122 -15.19 -44.06 -21.12
CA GLN A 122 -14.30 -43.20 -20.32
C GLN A 122 -12.86 -43.16 -20.85
N GLN A 123 -12.34 -44.31 -21.32
CA GLN A 123 -10.99 -44.40 -21.90
C GLN A 123 -10.87 -43.64 -23.23
N SER A 124 -11.89 -43.68 -24.09
CA SER A 124 -11.87 -42.97 -25.37
C SER A 124 -12.06 -41.47 -25.20
N GLN A 125 -12.66 -41.01 -24.11
CA GLN A 125 -12.77 -39.59 -23.77
C GLN A 125 -11.40 -38.98 -23.42
N ILE A 126 -10.61 -39.63 -22.57
CA ILE A 126 -9.25 -39.16 -22.24
C ILE A 126 -8.38 -39.18 -23.51
N ALA A 127 -8.46 -40.25 -24.31
CA ALA A 127 -7.68 -40.36 -25.54
C ALA A 127 -8.03 -39.26 -26.56
N THR A 128 -9.32 -38.97 -26.76
CA THR A 128 -9.77 -37.90 -27.68
C THR A 128 -9.43 -36.51 -27.15
N GLY A 129 -9.54 -36.25 -25.84
CA GLY A 129 -9.14 -34.99 -25.22
C GLY A 129 -7.63 -34.71 -25.38
N ILE A 130 -6.79 -35.72 -25.19
CA ILE A 130 -5.34 -35.63 -25.46
C ILE A 130 -5.08 -35.36 -26.93
N LEU A 131 -5.75 -36.10 -27.84
CA LEU A 131 -5.60 -35.92 -29.28
C LEU A 131 -5.97 -34.50 -29.72
N ILE A 132 -7.12 -34.00 -29.28
CA ILE A 132 -7.59 -32.63 -29.57
C ILE A 132 -6.58 -31.60 -29.05
N SER A 133 -6.04 -31.79 -27.85
CA SER A 133 -5.06 -30.89 -27.26
C SER A 133 -3.78 -30.81 -28.11
N PHE A 134 -3.24 -31.95 -28.55
CA PHE A 134 -2.06 -31.98 -29.44
C PHE A 134 -2.35 -31.38 -30.82
N VAL A 135 -3.55 -31.63 -31.38
CA VAL A 135 -4.00 -31.04 -32.65
C VAL A 135 -4.06 -29.51 -32.55
N LEU A 136 -4.62 -28.96 -31.47
CA LEU A 136 -4.67 -27.52 -31.23
C LEU A 136 -3.28 -26.90 -31.07
N ILE A 137 -2.38 -27.58 -30.35
CA ILE A 137 -0.98 -27.14 -30.20
C ILE A 137 -0.28 -27.16 -31.57
N PHE A 138 -0.45 -28.22 -32.37
CA PHE A 138 0.13 -28.39 -33.69
C PHE A 138 -0.36 -27.32 -34.68
N PHE A 139 -1.67 -27.11 -34.79
CA PHE A 139 -2.22 -26.04 -35.63
C PHE A 139 -1.80 -24.65 -35.13
N GLY A 140 -1.65 -24.48 -33.82
CA GLY A 140 -1.13 -23.25 -33.26
C GLY A 140 0.31 -23.01 -33.71
N ASP A 141 1.12 -24.04 -33.87
CA ASP A 141 2.47 -23.93 -34.47
C ASP A 141 2.43 -23.69 -35.97
N PHE A 142 1.57 -24.40 -36.69
CA PHE A 142 1.40 -24.25 -38.13
C PHE A 142 1.02 -22.82 -38.54
N PHE A 143 0.08 -22.19 -37.82
CA PHE A 143 -0.38 -20.84 -38.10
C PHE A 143 0.50 -19.72 -37.50
N SER A 144 1.59 -20.07 -36.79
CA SER A 144 2.44 -19.10 -36.07
C SER A 144 3.04 -18.01 -36.95
N LYS A 145 3.38 -18.33 -38.21
CA LYS A 145 4.04 -17.39 -39.14
C LYS A 145 3.08 -16.39 -39.78
N ARG A 146 1.80 -16.76 -39.98
CA ARG A 146 0.81 -15.93 -40.70
C ARG A 146 -0.15 -15.22 -39.77
N TYR A 147 -0.52 -15.85 -38.64
CA TYR A 147 -1.55 -15.35 -37.72
C TYR A 147 -1.08 -15.52 -36.26
N THR A 148 -0.17 -14.65 -35.82
CA THR A 148 0.50 -14.75 -34.51
C THR A 148 -0.45 -14.75 -33.32
N VAL A 149 -1.49 -13.89 -33.34
CA VAL A 149 -2.47 -13.81 -32.24
C VAL A 149 -3.31 -15.08 -32.14
N TYR A 150 -3.78 -15.62 -33.27
CA TYR A 150 -4.55 -16.86 -33.34
C TYR A 150 -3.71 -18.07 -32.93
N SER A 151 -2.46 -18.10 -33.37
CA SER A 151 -1.48 -19.12 -33.00
C SER A 151 -1.29 -19.22 -31.48
N PHE A 152 -1.20 -18.09 -30.77
CA PHE A 152 -1.08 -18.09 -29.31
C PHE A 152 -2.37 -18.54 -28.62
N ALA A 153 -3.53 -18.15 -29.15
CA ALA A 153 -4.81 -18.57 -28.61
C ALA A 153 -5.02 -20.09 -28.76
N LEU A 154 -4.70 -20.65 -29.93
CA LEU A 154 -4.88 -22.07 -30.23
C LEU A 154 -3.93 -22.95 -29.41
N SER A 155 -2.63 -22.58 -29.34
CA SER A 155 -1.68 -23.31 -28.51
C SER A 155 -1.99 -23.18 -27.01
N GLY A 156 -2.48 -22.01 -26.56
CA GLY A 156 -2.86 -21.79 -25.16
C GLY A 156 -4.12 -22.57 -24.78
N GLY A 157 -5.10 -22.60 -25.67
CA GLY A 157 -6.30 -23.43 -25.55
C GLY A 157 -5.98 -24.91 -25.54
N GLY A 158 -5.08 -25.38 -26.41
CA GLY A 158 -4.63 -26.78 -26.42
C GLY A 158 -3.95 -27.17 -25.11
N ILE A 159 -3.10 -26.31 -24.52
CA ILE A 159 -2.50 -26.54 -23.19
C ILE A 159 -3.58 -26.58 -22.10
N ALA A 160 -4.54 -25.65 -22.12
CA ALA A 160 -5.66 -25.60 -21.18
C ALA A 160 -6.50 -26.88 -21.21
N THR A 161 -6.87 -27.35 -22.40
CA THR A 161 -7.61 -28.61 -22.59
C THR A 161 -6.80 -29.82 -22.14
N LEU A 162 -5.46 -29.79 -22.30
CA LEU A 162 -4.59 -30.87 -21.83
C LEU A 162 -4.59 -30.95 -20.31
N TYR A 163 -4.45 -29.81 -19.61
CA TYR A 163 -4.56 -29.77 -18.14
C TYR A 163 -5.92 -30.28 -17.65
N LEU A 164 -7.00 -29.86 -18.31
CA LEU A 164 -8.35 -30.30 -17.99
C LEU A 164 -8.48 -31.82 -18.18
N THR A 165 -7.99 -32.36 -19.29
CA THR A 165 -8.06 -33.80 -19.59
C THR A 165 -7.28 -34.65 -18.58
N VAL A 166 -6.07 -34.22 -18.20
CA VAL A 166 -5.26 -34.91 -17.17
C VAL A 166 -5.94 -34.83 -15.81
N PHE A 167 -6.53 -33.68 -15.46
CA PHE A 167 -7.25 -33.52 -14.21
C PHE A 167 -8.48 -34.43 -14.14
N ILE A 168 -9.35 -34.43 -15.16
CA ILE A 168 -10.54 -35.29 -15.21
C ILE A 168 -10.14 -36.78 -15.16
N GLY A 169 -9.13 -37.18 -15.93
CA GLY A 169 -8.69 -38.58 -15.97
C GLY A 169 -8.11 -39.11 -14.66
N SER A 170 -7.60 -38.22 -13.80
CA SER A 170 -7.05 -38.58 -12.49
C SER A 170 -8.05 -38.41 -11.35
N ALA A 171 -8.79 -37.31 -11.32
CA ALA A 171 -9.66 -36.94 -10.21
C ALA A 171 -11.13 -37.39 -10.35
N ILE A 172 -11.59 -37.76 -11.56
CA ILE A 172 -12.99 -38.18 -11.79
C ILE A 172 -13.04 -39.64 -12.21
N TYR A 173 -12.31 -39.99 -13.27
CA TYR A 173 -12.43 -41.34 -13.84
C TYR A 173 -11.55 -42.36 -13.15
N GLU A 174 -10.61 -41.93 -12.29
CA GLU A 174 -9.67 -42.82 -11.58
C GLU A 174 -8.89 -43.77 -12.53
N ILE A 175 -8.87 -43.47 -13.84
CA ILE A 175 -8.20 -44.27 -14.86
C ILE A 175 -6.69 -44.12 -14.72
N ILE A 176 -6.23 -42.94 -14.30
CA ILE A 176 -4.82 -42.62 -14.12
C ILE A 176 -4.42 -42.94 -12.67
N LYS A 177 -4.37 -44.23 -12.34
CA LYS A 177 -3.77 -44.76 -11.10
C LYS A 177 -2.38 -45.36 -11.41
N PRO A 178 -1.36 -45.16 -10.55
CA PRO A 178 -1.39 -44.49 -9.24
C PRO A 178 -1.18 -42.96 -9.31
N SER A 179 -1.42 -42.22 -8.21
CA SER A 179 -1.43 -40.74 -8.14
C SER A 179 -0.15 -40.06 -8.65
N TRP A 180 1.01 -40.73 -8.59
CA TRP A 180 2.28 -40.23 -9.15
C TRP A 180 2.27 -40.14 -10.69
N VAL A 181 1.49 -40.97 -11.40
CA VAL A 181 1.36 -40.91 -12.87
C VAL A 181 0.63 -39.64 -13.28
N SER A 182 -0.42 -39.25 -12.53
CA SER A 182 -1.12 -37.98 -12.74
C SER A 182 -0.17 -36.79 -12.57
N ILE A 183 0.59 -36.78 -11.46
CA ILE A 183 1.59 -35.72 -11.20
C ILE A 183 2.62 -35.66 -12.33
N LEU A 184 3.11 -36.80 -12.81
CA LEU A 184 4.06 -36.87 -13.92
C LEU A 184 3.46 -36.26 -15.20
N MET A 185 2.22 -36.60 -15.55
CA MET A 185 1.52 -36.03 -16.71
C MET A 185 1.33 -34.51 -16.57
N LEU A 186 1.03 -34.01 -15.37
CA LEU A 186 0.94 -32.57 -15.09
C LEU A 186 2.29 -31.86 -15.22
N VAL A 187 3.37 -32.48 -14.76
CA VAL A 187 4.73 -31.95 -14.91
C VAL A 187 5.11 -31.89 -16.39
N LEU A 188 4.79 -32.92 -17.17
CA LEU A 188 5.02 -32.92 -18.63
C LEU A 188 4.21 -31.82 -19.33
N THR A 189 2.93 -31.70 -18.99
CA THR A 189 2.04 -30.64 -19.50
C THR A 189 2.60 -29.25 -19.19
N SER A 190 3.04 -29.06 -17.95
CA SER A 190 3.67 -27.82 -17.51
C SER A 190 4.99 -27.55 -18.22
N GLY A 191 5.80 -28.58 -18.47
CA GLY A 191 7.03 -28.47 -19.26
C GLY A 191 6.77 -28.02 -20.69
N ILE A 192 5.75 -28.56 -21.35
CA ILE A 192 5.32 -28.14 -22.70
C ILE A 192 4.86 -26.67 -22.68
N SER A 193 4.03 -26.30 -21.70
CA SER A 193 3.54 -24.93 -21.52
C SER A 193 4.68 -23.93 -21.34
N VAL A 194 5.60 -24.20 -20.41
CA VAL A 194 6.77 -23.36 -20.13
C VAL A 194 7.68 -23.24 -21.36
N ARG A 195 7.96 -24.37 -22.04
CA ARG A 195 8.78 -24.38 -23.26
C ARG A 195 8.16 -23.50 -24.35
N LEU A 196 6.87 -23.65 -24.63
CA LEU A 196 6.18 -22.86 -25.65
C LEU A 196 6.11 -21.38 -25.27
N ALA A 197 5.89 -21.05 -23.99
CA ALA A 197 5.91 -19.67 -23.50
C ALA A 197 7.26 -18.99 -23.72
N PHE A 198 8.37 -19.71 -23.51
CA PHE A 198 9.71 -19.18 -23.79
C PHE A 198 10.00 -19.04 -25.27
N LEU A 199 9.71 -20.07 -26.07
CA LEU A 199 9.98 -20.07 -27.51
C LEU A 199 9.23 -18.95 -28.23
N ARG A 200 7.98 -18.69 -27.81
CA ARG A 200 7.11 -17.71 -28.46
C ARG A 200 7.16 -16.32 -27.83
N ASN A 201 7.81 -16.18 -26.67
CA ASN A 201 7.90 -14.93 -25.91
C ASN A 201 6.56 -14.19 -25.78
N SER A 202 5.46 -14.93 -25.58
CA SER A 202 4.10 -14.42 -25.64
C SER A 202 3.39 -14.56 -24.29
N GLN A 203 2.98 -13.42 -23.73
CA GLN A 203 2.25 -13.36 -22.47
C GLN A 203 0.85 -13.97 -22.58
N THR A 204 0.18 -13.82 -23.73
CA THR A 204 -1.19 -14.33 -23.93
C THR A 204 -1.24 -15.85 -23.85
N LEU A 205 -0.25 -16.54 -24.44
CA LEU A 205 -0.15 -17.99 -24.37
C LEU A 205 -0.06 -18.48 -22.92
N ALA A 206 0.83 -17.86 -22.13
CA ALA A 206 1.05 -18.22 -20.73
C ALA A 206 -0.19 -17.94 -19.88
N ILE A 207 -0.86 -16.80 -20.10
CA ILE A 207 -2.12 -16.47 -19.42
C ILE A 207 -3.21 -17.51 -19.72
N LEU A 208 -3.40 -17.89 -20.99
CA LEU A 208 -4.44 -18.86 -21.36
C LEU A 208 -4.15 -20.25 -20.80
N GLY A 209 -2.90 -20.71 -20.85
CA GLY A 209 -2.50 -21.99 -20.25
C GLY A 209 -2.71 -21.99 -18.72
N LEU A 210 -2.33 -20.90 -18.05
CA LEU A 210 -2.52 -20.74 -16.60
C LEU A 210 -4.00 -20.64 -16.22
N LEU A 211 -4.81 -19.91 -16.98
CA LEU A 211 -6.27 -19.86 -16.80
C LEU A 211 -6.89 -21.23 -16.91
N GLY A 212 -6.54 -21.99 -17.95
CA GLY A 212 -7.02 -23.35 -18.13
C GLY A 212 -6.66 -24.28 -16.98
N ALA A 213 -5.41 -24.20 -16.52
CA ALA A 213 -4.93 -24.99 -15.40
C ALA A 213 -5.67 -24.62 -14.09
N LEU A 214 -5.86 -23.33 -13.80
CA LEU A 214 -6.53 -22.90 -12.58
C LEU A 214 -8.06 -23.11 -12.61
N LEU A 215 -8.69 -22.99 -13.78
CA LEU A 215 -10.14 -23.16 -13.92
C LEU A 215 -10.56 -24.62 -13.98
N ALA A 216 -9.69 -25.54 -14.39
CA ALA A 216 -10.05 -26.94 -14.57
C ALA A 216 -10.69 -27.56 -13.31
N PRO A 217 -10.13 -27.42 -12.09
CA PRO A 217 -10.79 -27.92 -10.88
C PRO A 217 -12.07 -27.16 -10.50
N LEU A 218 -12.11 -25.85 -10.74
CA LEU A 218 -13.24 -24.98 -10.37
C LEU A 218 -14.50 -25.26 -11.20
N LEU A 219 -14.35 -25.54 -12.49
CA LEU A 219 -15.48 -25.84 -13.39
C LEU A 219 -16.26 -27.09 -12.98
N ILE A 220 -15.60 -28.00 -12.26
CA ILE A 220 -16.18 -29.28 -11.87
C ILE A 220 -16.92 -29.15 -10.51
N TYR A 221 -16.49 -28.21 -9.66
CA TYR A 221 -17.09 -27.95 -8.35
C TYR A 221 -18.57 -27.54 -8.44
N ASP A 222 -18.91 -26.61 -9.34
CA ASP A 222 -20.28 -26.05 -9.51
C ASP A 222 -21.23 -26.97 -10.30
N SER A 223 -20.72 -28.09 -10.78
CA SER A 223 -21.42 -29.02 -11.64
C SER A 223 -22.17 -30.03 -10.76
N GLY A 224 -23.50 -29.90 -10.61
CA GLY A 224 -24.34 -30.70 -9.68
C GLY A 224 -24.28 -32.24 -9.81
N ILE A 225 -23.57 -32.78 -10.81
CA ILE A 225 -23.22 -34.20 -10.97
C ILE A 225 -22.18 -34.66 -9.92
N SER A 226 -21.48 -33.71 -9.28
CA SER A 226 -20.34 -33.99 -8.42
C SER A 226 -20.70 -34.49 -7.02
N ARG A 227 -21.86 -34.18 -6.42
CA ARG A 227 -22.11 -34.48 -4.99
C ARG A 227 -22.05 -35.96 -4.60
N GLU A 228 -22.27 -36.89 -5.52
CA GLU A 228 -22.12 -38.35 -5.28
C GLU A 228 -20.75 -38.90 -5.69
N VAL A 229 -20.11 -38.34 -6.72
CA VAL A 229 -18.76 -38.73 -7.17
C VAL A 229 -17.70 -38.14 -6.24
N SER A 230 -17.90 -36.91 -5.76
CA SER A 230 -16.98 -36.25 -4.84
C SER A 230 -16.98 -36.90 -3.45
N THR A 231 -18.09 -37.50 -3.02
CA THR A 231 -18.15 -38.26 -1.76
C THR A 231 -17.51 -39.64 -1.85
N ASN A 232 -17.25 -40.17 -3.05
CA ASN A 232 -16.68 -41.51 -3.25
C ASN A 232 -15.22 -41.49 -3.76
N THR A 233 -14.83 -40.48 -4.55
CA THR A 233 -13.47 -40.34 -5.12
C THR A 233 -12.56 -39.44 -4.28
N PHE A 234 -13.13 -38.58 -3.43
CA PHE A 234 -12.38 -37.70 -2.52
C PHE A 234 -12.54 -38.08 -1.03
N SER A 235 -13.02 -39.28 -0.74
CA SER A 235 -13.21 -39.80 0.61
C SER A 235 -12.13 -40.77 1.07
N GLU A 236 -11.27 -41.26 0.17
CA GLU A 236 -10.11 -42.06 0.56
C GLU A 236 -8.95 -41.16 1.06
N PRO A 237 -8.34 -41.49 2.22
CA PRO A 237 -7.33 -40.64 2.88
C PRO A 237 -6.05 -40.42 2.07
N GLU A 238 -5.76 -41.23 1.05
CA GLU A 238 -4.57 -41.10 0.20
C GLU A 238 -4.69 -39.99 -0.88
N ASP A 239 -5.91 -39.57 -1.26
CA ASP A 239 -6.15 -38.63 -2.37
C ASP A 239 -6.53 -37.20 -1.95
N ASN A 240 -6.71 -36.94 -0.65
CA ASN A 240 -7.14 -35.64 -0.10
C ASN A 240 -6.23 -34.45 -0.49
N ASN A 241 -4.95 -34.71 -0.83
CA ASN A 241 -3.97 -33.67 -1.15
C ASN A 241 -3.70 -33.51 -2.66
N LEU A 242 -4.39 -34.26 -3.52
CA LEU A 242 -4.12 -34.26 -4.97
C LEU A 242 -4.30 -32.86 -5.60
N LEU A 243 -5.33 -32.12 -5.19
CA LEU A 243 -5.57 -30.73 -5.62
C LEU A 243 -4.43 -29.79 -5.21
N VAL A 244 -3.83 -30.00 -4.04
CA VAL A 244 -2.68 -29.21 -3.57
C VAL A 244 -1.44 -29.56 -4.38
N TYR A 245 -1.17 -30.84 -4.64
CA TYR A 245 -0.04 -31.25 -5.49
C TYR A 245 -0.17 -30.71 -6.92
N TYR A 246 -1.39 -30.74 -7.46
CA TYR A 246 -1.73 -30.11 -8.74
C TYR A 246 -1.36 -28.62 -8.74
N LEU A 247 -1.78 -27.88 -7.70
CA LEU A 247 -1.48 -26.46 -7.55
C LEU A 247 0.02 -26.18 -7.42
N LEU A 248 0.77 -27.00 -6.67
CA LEU A 248 2.21 -26.84 -6.51
C LEU A 248 2.97 -26.98 -7.84
N VAL A 249 2.55 -27.93 -8.70
CA VAL A 249 3.13 -28.10 -10.05
C VAL A 249 2.87 -26.86 -10.91
N ILE A 250 1.65 -26.30 -10.86
CA ILE A 250 1.32 -25.07 -11.59
C ILE A 250 2.16 -23.90 -11.07
N ASN A 251 2.24 -23.69 -9.76
CA ASN A 251 3.03 -22.63 -9.16
C ASN A 251 4.52 -22.75 -9.51
N LEU A 252 5.06 -23.97 -9.56
CA LEU A 252 6.43 -24.20 -10.02
C LEU A 252 6.62 -23.76 -11.47
N SER A 253 5.66 -24.04 -12.35
CA SER A 253 5.70 -23.60 -13.75
C SER A 253 5.69 -22.06 -13.88
N VAL A 254 4.85 -21.40 -13.08
CA VAL A 254 4.77 -19.92 -13.01
C VAL A 254 6.07 -19.33 -12.48
N LEU A 255 6.66 -19.94 -11.45
CA LEU A 255 7.94 -19.53 -10.88
C LEU A 255 9.07 -19.62 -11.91
N ILE A 256 9.14 -20.73 -12.67
CA ILE A 256 10.13 -20.91 -13.73
C ILE A 256 10.00 -19.80 -14.79
N ILE A 257 8.78 -19.48 -15.24
CA ILE A 257 8.56 -18.38 -16.20
C ILE A 257 8.98 -17.04 -15.61
N SER A 258 8.60 -16.79 -14.34
CA SER A 258 8.82 -15.52 -13.64
C SER A 258 10.29 -15.26 -13.32
N LEU A 259 11.16 -16.27 -13.29
CA LEU A 259 12.61 -16.09 -13.19
C LEU A 259 13.21 -15.34 -14.39
N PHE A 260 12.55 -15.37 -15.54
CA PHE A 260 13.09 -14.84 -16.79
C PHE A 260 12.23 -13.75 -17.43
N LYS A 261 10.93 -13.71 -17.12
CA LYS A 261 9.96 -12.77 -17.70
C LYS A 261 9.15 -12.07 -16.60
N ASP A 262 9.01 -10.75 -16.73
CA ASP A 262 8.24 -9.92 -15.82
C ASP A 262 6.87 -9.58 -16.41
N TRP A 263 5.95 -10.54 -16.33
CA TRP A 263 4.58 -10.35 -16.82
C TRP A 263 3.63 -10.11 -15.65
N ARG A 264 3.35 -8.84 -15.37
CA ARG A 264 2.50 -8.43 -14.22
C ARG A 264 1.15 -9.14 -14.15
N PHE A 265 0.36 -9.08 -15.23
CA PHE A 265 -0.97 -9.70 -15.24
C PHE A 265 -0.92 -11.22 -15.05
N PHE A 266 0.15 -11.87 -15.52
CA PHE A 266 0.36 -13.29 -15.32
C PHE A 266 0.62 -13.62 -13.84
N LYS A 267 1.46 -12.82 -13.15
CA LYS A 267 1.69 -12.94 -11.69
C LYS A 267 0.42 -12.69 -10.87
N VAL A 268 -0.33 -11.62 -11.19
CA VAL A 268 -1.60 -11.31 -10.49
C VAL A 268 -2.59 -12.47 -10.62
N LEU A 269 -2.74 -13.00 -11.84
CA LEU A 269 -3.64 -14.12 -12.10
C LEU A 269 -3.21 -15.38 -11.33
N SER A 270 -1.91 -15.68 -11.28
CA SER A 270 -1.37 -16.78 -10.48
C SER A 270 -1.71 -16.62 -8.99
N ILE A 271 -1.49 -15.44 -8.42
CA ILE A 271 -1.77 -15.19 -7.01
C ILE A 271 -3.26 -15.42 -6.72
N LEU A 272 -4.15 -14.74 -7.45
CA LEU A 272 -5.59 -14.83 -7.23
C LEU A 272 -6.11 -16.27 -7.43
N GLY A 273 -5.73 -16.92 -8.52
CA GLY A 273 -6.19 -18.27 -8.81
C GLY A 273 -5.63 -19.32 -7.86
N SER A 274 -4.37 -19.18 -7.41
CA SER A 274 -3.79 -20.13 -6.44
C SER A 274 -4.49 -20.07 -5.09
N TYR A 275 -4.78 -18.87 -4.58
CA TYR A 275 -5.51 -18.71 -3.33
C TYR A 275 -6.97 -19.13 -3.44
N GLN A 276 -7.63 -18.86 -4.58
CA GLN A 276 -8.99 -19.33 -4.83
C GLN A 276 -9.06 -20.86 -4.80
N LEU A 277 -8.16 -21.53 -5.51
CA LEU A 277 -8.15 -23.00 -5.59
C LEU A 277 -7.84 -23.64 -4.24
N LEU A 278 -6.89 -23.06 -3.49
CA LEU A 278 -6.58 -23.51 -2.13
C LEU A 278 -7.75 -23.28 -1.17
N GLY A 279 -8.49 -22.18 -1.32
CA GLY A 279 -9.73 -21.92 -0.58
C GLY A 279 -10.81 -22.97 -0.88
N THR A 280 -11.06 -23.27 -2.16
CA THR A 280 -12.03 -24.31 -2.54
C THR A 280 -11.64 -25.70 -2.05
N TRP A 281 -10.35 -26.02 -2.05
CA TRP A 281 -9.85 -27.25 -1.45
C TRP A 281 -10.10 -27.28 0.06
N ASN A 282 -9.79 -26.21 0.78
CA ASN A 282 -10.02 -26.18 2.22
C ASN A 282 -11.51 -26.33 2.60
N GLU A 283 -12.41 -25.73 1.82
CA GLU A 283 -13.86 -25.85 2.02
C GLU A 283 -14.36 -27.28 1.75
N LEU A 284 -13.86 -27.92 0.67
CA LEU A 284 -14.24 -29.29 0.31
C LEU A 284 -13.87 -30.34 1.36
N TYR A 285 -12.75 -30.15 2.05
CA TYR A 285 -12.20 -31.13 2.98
C TYR A 285 -12.14 -30.64 4.42
N LYS A 286 -12.95 -29.62 4.77
CA LYS A 286 -12.94 -28.96 6.08
C LYS A 286 -13.08 -29.95 7.24
N ASP A 287 -13.89 -30.99 7.08
CA ASP A 287 -14.15 -31.99 8.12
C ASP A 287 -13.05 -33.05 8.26
N ASN A 288 -12.26 -33.29 7.19
CA ASN A 288 -11.26 -34.37 7.13
C ASN A 288 -9.82 -33.86 7.33
N ILE A 289 -9.59 -32.55 7.23
CA ILE A 289 -8.26 -31.97 7.22
C ILE A 289 -8.02 -31.18 8.51
N SER A 290 -6.89 -31.45 9.16
CA SER A 290 -6.46 -30.66 10.29
C SER A 290 -6.15 -29.23 9.86
N THR A 291 -6.56 -28.26 10.67
CA THR A 291 -6.25 -26.83 10.46
C THR A 291 -4.76 -26.58 10.27
N ASN A 292 -3.90 -27.36 10.95
CA ASN A 292 -2.45 -27.32 10.78
C ASN A 292 -1.99 -27.68 9.36
N ASN A 293 -2.57 -28.71 8.74
CA ASN A 293 -2.23 -29.09 7.36
C ASN A 293 -2.64 -28.00 6.37
N ALA A 294 -3.83 -27.42 6.54
CA ALA A 294 -4.28 -26.29 5.72
C ALA A 294 -3.33 -25.09 5.83
N LEU A 295 -2.87 -24.76 7.04
CA LEU A 295 -1.89 -23.69 7.27
C LEU A 295 -0.53 -23.99 6.63
N ILE A 296 -0.05 -25.24 6.67
CA ILE A 296 1.20 -25.64 6.02
C ILE A 296 1.12 -25.42 4.51
N PHE A 297 0.05 -25.88 3.86
CA PHE A 297 -0.11 -25.69 2.42
C PHE A 297 -0.32 -24.23 2.04
N LEU A 298 -1.04 -23.46 2.86
CA LEU A 298 -1.18 -22.02 2.69
C LEU A 298 0.17 -21.31 2.79
N ALA A 299 1.04 -21.72 3.74
CA ALA A 299 2.38 -21.18 3.91
C ALA A 299 3.31 -21.52 2.73
N ILE A 300 3.24 -22.76 2.21
CA ILE A 300 3.98 -23.17 1.02
C ILE A 300 3.53 -22.35 -0.20
N ASN A 301 2.21 -22.19 -0.40
CA ASN A 301 1.68 -21.35 -1.48
C ASN A 301 2.15 -19.91 -1.35
N PHE A 302 2.08 -19.34 -0.14
CA PHE A 302 2.58 -17.99 0.14
C PHE A 302 4.05 -17.82 -0.22
N LEU A 303 4.90 -18.79 0.15
CA LEU A 303 6.34 -18.75 -0.16
C LEU A 303 6.59 -18.85 -1.66
N MET A 304 5.86 -19.73 -2.37
CA MET A 304 5.96 -19.81 -3.83
C MET A 304 5.54 -18.51 -4.52
N GLN A 305 4.41 -17.92 -4.13
CA GLN A 305 3.95 -16.63 -4.69
C GLN A 305 4.90 -15.49 -4.34
N PHE A 306 5.46 -15.48 -3.13
CA PHE A 306 6.50 -14.53 -2.73
C PHE A 306 7.72 -14.62 -3.66
N LEU A 307 8.22 -15.83 -3.90
CA LEU A 307 9.32 -16.05 -4.84
C LEU A 307 8.94 -15.63 -6.26
N ILE A 308 7.73 -15.94 -6.74
CA ILE A 308 7.23 -15.54 -8.07
C ILE A 308 7.31 -14.01 -8.25
N THR A 309 6.89 -13.25 -7.23
CA THR A 309 6.85 -11.78 -7.33
C THR A 309 8.23 -11.11 -7.34
N ILE A 310 9.23 -11.72 -6.70
CA ILE A 310 10.53 -11.09 -6.44
C ILE A 310 11.65 -11.65 -7.34
N SER A 311 11.52 -12.90 -7.79
CA SER A 311 12.55 -13.66 -8.51
C SER A 311 13.15 -12.91 -9.70
N TYR A 312 12.32 -12.28 -10.53
CA TYR A 312 12.78 -11.51 -11.69
C TYR A 312 13.71 -10.37 -11.29
N PHE A 313 13.28 -9.55 -10.32
CA PHE A 313 13.99 -8.34 -9.91
C PHE A 313 15.32 -8.65 -9.21
N VAL A 314 15.33 -9.67 -8.35
CA VAL A 314 16.56 -10.13 -7.66
C VAL A 314 17.55 -10.76 -8.62
N ARG A 315 17.07 -11.53 -9.61
CA ARG A 315 17.95 -12.17 -10.59
C ARG A 315 18.56 -11.17 -11.56
N LYS A 316 17.73 -10.28 -12.13
CA LYS A 316 18.16 -9.34 -13.16
C LYS A 316 18.74 -8.04 -12.62
N ASN A 317 18.67 -7.80 -11.30
CA ASN A 317 19.03 -6.53 -10.66
C ASN A 317 18.34 -5.34 -11.35
N VAL A 318 17.06 -5.49 -11.67
CA VAL A 318 16.23 -4.46 -12.33
C VAL A 318 15.33 -3.81 -11.31
N VAL A 319 15.14 -2.51 -11.48
CA VAL A 319 14.31 -1.66 -10.62
C VAL A 319 12.84 -1.97 -10.84
N PRO A 320 12.09 -2.37 -9.81
CA PRO A 320 10.64 -2.53 -9.92
C PRO A 320 9.98 -1.17 -10.18
N LYS A 321 9.01 -1.15 -11.09
CA LYS A 321 8.15 0.02 -11.31
C LYS A 321 7.15 0.15 -10.16
N ILE A 322 6.59 1.35 -9.95
CA ILE A 322 5.59 1.60 -8.89
C ILE A 322 4.41 0.62 -8.92
N TRP A 323 4.01 0.16 -10.11
CA TRP A 323 2.90 -0.77 -10.29
C TRP A 323 3.21 -2.21 -9.84
N GLU A 324 4.49 -2.60 -9.77
CA GLU A 324 4.91 -3.92 -9.29
C GLU A 324 4.76 -4.06 -7.78
N TYR A 325 4.70 -2.93 -7.06
CA TYR A 325 4.34 -2.87 -5.65
C TYR A 325 2.99 -3.55 -5.36
N SER A 326 2.05 -3.47 -6.32
CA SER A 326 0.74 -4.10 -6.15
C SER A 326 0.87 -5.62 -6.04
N THR A 327 1.74 -6.26 -6.83
CA THR A 327 1.92 -7.72 -6.77
C THR A 327 2.65 -8.17 -5.52
N ILE A 328 3.64 -7.40 -5.06
CA ILE A 328 4.41 -7.69 -3.84
C ILE A 328 3.49 -7.57 -2.60
N SER A 329 2.59 -6.57 -2.59
CA SER A 329 1.72 -6.30 -1.43
C SER A 329 0.46 -7.17 -1.40
N LEU A 330 -0.05 -7.61 -2.56
CA LEU A 330 -1.30 -8.38 -2.65
C LEU A 330 -1.15 -9.79 -2.06
N ASN A 331 0.00 -10.43 -2.21
CA ASN A 331 0.27 -11.76 -1.66
C ASN A 331 0.10 -11.85 -0.12
N PRO A 332 0.76 -11.03 0.72
CA PRO A 332 0.60 -11.09 2.16
C PRO A 332 -0.79 -10.65 2.61
N LEU A 333 -1.45 -9.72 1.91
CA LEU A 333 -2.82 -9.31 2.24
C LEU A 333 -3.81 -10.48 2.16
N ILE A 334 -3.79 -11.23 1.05
CA ILE A 334 -4.67 -12.39 0.87
C ILE A 334 -4.30 -13.51 1.85
N PHE A 335 -3.00 -13.76 2.05
CA PHE A 335 -2.53 -14.75 3.02
C PHE A 335 -3.05 -14.49 4.44
N ILE A 336 -2.95 -13.25 4.92
CA ILE A 336 -3.41 -12.86 6.26
C ILE A 336 -4.93 -13.02 6.37
N PHE A 337 -5.67 -12.61 5.33
CA PHE A 337 -7.13 -12.74 5.30
C PHE A 337 -7.58 -14.20 5.42
N ILE A 338 -7.03 -15.10 4.60
CA ILE A 338 -7.36 -16.53 4.62
C ILE A 338 -6.89 -17.19 5.92
N SER A 339 -5.71 -16.81 6.43
CA SER A 339 -5.20 -17.33 7.71
C SER A 339 -6.11 -16.96 8.88
N ASN A 340 -6.69 -15.75 8.85
CA ASN A 340 -7.62 -15.29 9.88
C ASN A 340 -8.93 -16.09 9.85
N ASP A 341 -9.47 -16.34 8.66
CA ASP A 341 -10.67 -17.17 8.48
C ASP A 341 -10.45 -18.60 9.01
N LEU A 342 -9.33 -19.22 8.64
CA LEU A 342 -8.94 -20.57 9.09
C LEU A 342 -8.74 -20.70 10.61
N LEU A 343 -8.21 -19.66 11.27
CA LEU A 343 -7.87 -19.71 12.70
C LEU A 343 -9.02 -19.24 13.60
N SER A 344 -10.10 -18.72 13.02
CA SER A 344 -11.25 -18.18 13.75
C SER A 344 -11.97 -19.22 14.65
N GLU A 345 -11.90 -20.50 14.30
CA GLU A 345 -12.62 -21.59 14.98
C GLU A 345 -11.90 -22.21 16.20
N GLY A 346 -10.68 -21.77 16.57
CA GLY A 346 -10.07 -22.27 17.81
C GLY A 346 -8.60 -21.93 18.11
N ASN A 347 -7.83 -21.38 17.16
CA ASN A 347 -6.38 -21.14 17.30
C ASN A 347 -5.97 -19.69 16.99
N SER A 348 -6.85 -18.72 17.24
CA SER A 348 -6.62 -17.29 16.95
C SER A 348 -5.34 -16.72 17.58
N SER A 349 -4.81 -17.35 18.62
CA SER A 349 -3.58 -16.93 19.31
C SER A 349 -2.29 -17.04 18.47
N TRP A 350 -2.27 -17.85 17.39
CA TRP A 350 -1.08 -18.02 16.56
C TRP A 350 -0.99 -17.02 15.39
N LEU A 351 -2.09 -16.33 15.07
CA LEU A 351 -2.21 -15.49 13.88
C LEU A 351 -1.23 -14.30 13.92
N GLY A 352 -1.09 -13.62 15.07
CA GLY A 352 -0.13 -12.53 15.22
C GLY A 352 1.31 -12.97 14.98
N SER A 353 1.69 -14.14 15.49
CA SER A 353 3.03 -14.73 15.29
C SER A 353 3.29 -15.06 13.81
N ILE A 354 2.29 -15.58 13.10
CA ILE A 354 2.37 -15.84 11.66
C ILE A 354 2.57 -14.55 10.87
N ILE A 355 1.83 -13.48 11.19
CA ILE A 355 1.97 -12.18 10.53
C ILE A 355 3.36 -11.57 10.77
N ILE A 356 3.89 -11.69 12.00
CA ILE A 356 5.25 -11.24 12.33
C ILE A 356 6.29 -12.03 11.52
N ALA A 357 6.14 -13.36 11.41
CA ALA A 357 7.03 -14.20 10.62
C ALA A 357 7.04 -13.80 9.13
N VAL A 358 5.86 -13.48 8.57
CA VAL A 358 5.74 -12.92 7.22
C VAL A 358 6.48 -11.59 7.12
N GLY A 359 6.26 -10.66 8.06
CA GLY A 359 6.95 -9.37 8.09
C GLY A 359 8.48 -9.51 8.14
N LEU A 360 9.00 -10.40 8.99
CA LEU A 360 10.42 -10.72 9.10
C LEU A 360 10.99 -11.31 7.81
N LEU A 361 10.24 -12.20 7.13
CA LEU A 361 10.64 -12.74 5.83
C LEU A 361 10.83 -11.62 4.80
N TYR A 362 9.90 -10.65 4.73
CA TYR A 362 10.06 -9.47 3.87
C TYR A 362 11.29 -8.64 4.24
N PHE A 363 11.59 -8.45 5.53
CA PHE A 363 12.80 -7.74 5.97
C PHE A 363 14.09 -8.47 5.61
N ILE A 364 14.13 -9.80 5.74
CA ILE A 364 15.30 -10.61 5.36
C ILE A 364 15.58 -10.42 3.87
N PHE A 365 14.56 -10.52 3.02
CA PHE A 365 14.74 -10.31 1.58
C PHE A 365 14.99 -8.84 1.20
N ALA A 366 14.45 -7.89 1.95
CA ALA A 366 14.81 -6.49 1.83
C ALA A 366 16.30 -6.28 2.10
N TYR A 367 16.85 -6.91 3.13
CA TYR A 367 18.27 -6.83 3.49
C TYR A 367 19.16 -7.54 2.45
N ILE A 368 18.78 -8.74 2.00
CA ILE A 368 19.48 -9.46 0.93
C ILE A 368 19.50 -8.60 -0.35
N SER A 369 18.36 -8.01 -0.71
CA SER A 369 18.27 -7.11 -1.87
C SER A 369 19.13 -5.86 -1.69
N TYR A 370 19.27 -5.33 -0.47
CA TYR A 370 20.09 -4.17 -0.17
C TYR A 370 21.58 -4.47 -0.38
N ILE A 371 22.08 -5.58 0.18
CA ILE A 371 23.49 -5.97 0.04
C ILE A 371 23.83 -6.25 -1.43
N ARG A 372 22.91 -6.89 -2.16
CA ARG A 372 23.13 -7.27 -3.55
C ARG A 372 23.06 -6.08 -4.51
N SER A 373 22.28 -5.05 -4.17
CA SER A 373 22.13 -3.86 -5.01
C SER A 373 23.24 -2.85 -4.73
N LYS A 374 24.27 -2.83 -5.58
CA LYS A 374 25.38 -1.86 -5.46
C LYS A 374 24.98 -0.41 -5.73
N TYR A 375 23.83 -0.14 -6.35
CA TYR A 375 23.47 1.19 -6.85
C TYR A 375 22.02 1.63 -6.61
N GLU A 376 21.05 0.73 -6.37
CA GLU A 376 19.62 1.11 -6.28
C GLU A 376 18.82 0.43 -5.15
N ILE A 377 18.29 1.22 -4.21
CA ILE A 377 17.65 0.74 -2.97
C ILE A 377 16.15 0.47 -3.14
N THR A 378 15.60 0.72 -4.33
CA THR A 378 14.15 0.69 -4.62
C THR A 378 13.48 -0.64 -4.26
N LEU A 379 13.98 -1.79 -4.72
CA LEU A 379 13.39 -3.09 -4.38
C LEU A 379 13.46 -3.41 -2.88
N SER A 380 14.64 -3.20 -2.28
CA SER A 380 14.86 -3.42 -0.86
C SER A 380 13.90 -2.59 -0.02
N SER A 381 13.73 -1.33 -0.39
CA SER A 381 12.78 -0.45 0.27
C SER A 381 11.34 -0.94 0.11
N MET A 382 10.87 -1.25 -1.11
CA MET A 382 9.50 -1.77 -1.31
C MET A 382 9.20 -2.98 -0.42
N LEU A 383 10.15 -3.93 -0.33
CA LEU A 383 10.03 -5.10 0.53
C LEU A 383 10.00 -4.73 2.02
N ALA A 384 10.89 -3.83 2.47
CA ALA A 384 10.87 -3.34 3.85
C ALA A 384 9.56 -2.60 4.17
N GLY A 385 8.97 -1.88 3.22
CA GLY A 385 7.68 -1.21 3.39
C GLY A 385 6.54 -2.19 3.61
N VAL A 386 6.47 -3.26 2.81
CA VAL A 386 5.49 -4.34 3.00
C VAL A 386 5.72 -5.08 4.32
N GLY A 387 6.98 -5.36 4.69
CA GLY A 387 7.35 -5.99 5.95
C GLY A 387 6.92 -5.16 7.16
N ILE A 388 7.12 -3.84 7.11
CA ILE A 388 6.60 -2.89 8.11
C ILE A 388 5.10 -3.07 8.26
N ILE A 389 4.34 -2.93 7.16
CA ILE A 389 2.87 -2.98 7.17
C ILE A 389 2.36 -4.29 7.79
N CYS A 390 3.00 -5.42 7.47
CA CYS A 390 2.66 -6.71 8.08
C CYS A 390 2.90 -6.70 9.60
N ILE A 391 4.05 -6.23 10.07
CA ILE A 391 4.31 -6.16 11.54
C ILE A 391 3.32 -5.21 12.22
N ILE A 392 2.93 -4.10 11.58
CA ILE A 392 1.90 -3.19 12.10
C ILE A 392 0.56 -3.94 12.24
N SER A 393 0.16 -4.71 11.23
CA SER A 393 -1.13 -5.39 11.22
C SER A 393 -1.20 -6.55 12.21
N ALA A 394 -0.08 -7.11 12.68
CA ALA A 394 -0.08 -8.16 13.69
C ALA A 394 -0.70 -7.72 15.03
N ILE A 395 -0.55 -6.44 15.39
CA ILE A 395 -1.02 -5.87 16.66
C ILE A 395 -2.55 -5.91 16.79
N PRO A 396 -3.34 -5.27 15.90
CA PRO A 396 -4.80 -5.26 16.00
C PRO A 396 -5.43 -6.64 15.81
N VAL A 397 -4.69 -7.56 15.19
CA VAL A 397 -5.15 -8.92 14.93
C VAL A 397 -5.00 -9.81 16.17
N GLN A 398 -3.91 -9.66 16.92
CA GLN A 398 -3.64 -10.48 18.10
C GLN A 398 -4.30 -9.93 19.36
N LEU A 399 -4.37 -8.60 19.47
CA LEU A 399 -4.79 -7.92 20.69
C LEU A 399 -6.17 -7.30 20.49
N SER A 400 -7.02 -7.42 21.49
CA SER A 400 -8.35 -6.82 21.53
C SER A 400 -8.37 -5.60 22.46
N GLY A 401 -9.44 -4.81 22.33
CA GLY A 401 -9.71 -3.66 23.19
C GLY A 401 -8.69 -2.53 23.06
N THR A 402 -8.46 -1.83 24.16
CA THR A 402 -7.81 -0.51 24.17
C THR A 402 -6.28 -0.57 24.06
N ILE A 403 -5.68 -1.75 24.31
CA ILE A 403 -4.24 -2.00 24.21
C ILE A 403 -3.73 -1.73 22.79
N VAL A 404 -4.53 -1.99 21.77
CA VAL A 404 -4.13 -1.76 20.38
C VAL A 404 -3.87 -0.29 20.10
N THR A 405 -4.69 0.61 20.64
CA THR A 405 -4.54 2.06 20.46
C THR A 405 -3.29 2.59 21.15
N ILE A 406 -2.95 2.02 22.31
CA ILE A 406 -1.68 2.28 23.00
C ILE A 406 -0.52 1.89 22.08
N LEU A 407 -0.56 0.69 21.52
CA LEU A 407 0.50 0.18 20.66
C LEU A 407 0.63 0.95 19.34
N PHE A 408 -0.48 1.34 18.70
CA PHE A 408 -0.44 2.22 17.53
C PHE A 408 0.18 3.59 17.85
N SER A 409 -0.10 4.15 19.03
CA SER A 409 0.47 5.44 19.44
C SER A 409 1.98 5.35 19.68
N ILE A 410 2.44 4.30 20.36
CA ILE A 410 3.87 4.03 20.57
C ILE A 410 4.56 3.80 19.23
N GLN A 411 3.93 3.03 18.35
CA GLN A 411 4.46 2.76 17.03
C GLN A 411 4.57 4.03 16.18
N ALA A 412 3.54 4.87 16.17
CA ALA A 412 3.57 6.15 15.46
C ALA A 412 4.73 7.04 15.94
N LEU A 413 5.01 7.05 17.25
CA LEU A 413 6.16 7.74 17.83
C LEU A 413 7.50 7.17 17.35
N VAL A 414 7.63 5.84 17.27
CA VAL A 414 8.82 5.18 16.69
C VAL A 414 9.02 5.61 15.23
N PHE A 415 7.94 5.68 14.44
CA PHE A 415 8.00 6.19 13.07
C PHE A 415 8.40 7.67 12.98
N VAL A 416 7.97 8.53 13.91
CA VAL A 416 8.50 9.90 14.01
C VAL A 416 10.00 9.87 14.22
N TRP A 417 10.49 9.09 15.17
CA TRP A 417 11.92 8.99 15.46
C TRP A 417 12.72 8.49 14.25
N LEU A 418 12.24 7.45 13.57
CA LEU A 418 12.85 6.92 12.34
C LEU A 418 12.83 7.97 11.22
N SER A 419 11.74 8.74 11.10
CA SER A 419 11.64 9.79 10.07
C SER A 419 12.71 10.86 10.21
N ILE A 420 13.02 11.24 11.46
CA ILE A 420 14.06 12.22 11.78
C ILE A 420 15.44 11.63 11.56
N ARG A 421 15.66 10.38 11.99
CA ARG A 421 16.96 9.70 11.85
C ARG A 421 17.34 9.47 10.39
N PHE A 422 16.39 9.05 9.57
CA PHE A 422 16.62 8.77 8.15
C PHE A 422 16.38 9.96 7.23
N LYS A 423 15.83 11.06 7.77
CA LYS A 423 15.37 12.22 6.99
C LYS A 423 14.53 11.78 5.79
N SER A 424 13.52 10.94 6.03
CA SER A 424 12.64 10.41 4.97
C SER A 424 11.20 10.86 5.18
N TRP A 425 10.55 11.31 4.12
CA TRP A 425 9.15 11.76 4.16
C TRP A 425 8.18 10.59 4.29
N GLU A 426 8.56 9.41 3.79
CA GLU A 426 7.70 8.23 3.86
C GLU A 426 7.43 7.82 5.30
N PHE A 427 8.46 7.84 6.14
CA PHE A 427 8.29 7.59 7.58
C PHE A 427 7.46 8.67 8.27
N GLN A 428 7.48 9.93 7.79
CA GLN A 428 6.58 10.98 8.28
C GLN A 428 5.13 10.70 7.89
N ALA A 429 4.89 10.30 6.64
CA ALA A 429 3.57 9.93 6.14
C ALA A 429 3.02 8.70 6.87
N PHE A 430 3.83 7.67 7.09
CA PHE A 430 3.42 6.49 7.86
C PHE A 430 3.11 6.84 9.32
N SER A 431 3.96 7.63 9.97
CA SER A 431 3.69 8.08 11.35
C SER A 431 2.35 8.82 11.46
N THR A 432 2.11 9.79 10.57
CA THR A 432 0.87 10.57 10.58
C THR A 432 -0.36 9.72 10.30
N MET A 433 -0.27 8.78 9.34
CA MET A 433 -1.36 7.85 9.04
C MET A 433 -1.69 6.94 10.23
N ILE A 434 -0.67 6.42 10.93
CA ILE A 434 -0.87 5.59 12.14
C ILE A 434 -1.47 6.42 13.27
N PHE A 435 -1.02 7.67 13.48
CA PHE A 435 -1.65 8.57 14.45
C PHE A 435 -3.12 8.85 14.13
N ILE A 436 -3.46 9.08 12.86
CA ILE A 436 -4.86 9.26 12.43
C ILE A 436 -5.68 8.01 12.73
N LEU A 437 -5.16 6.81 12.46
CA LEU A 437 -5.83 5.55 12.77
C LEU A 437 -6.00 5.34 14.29
N ALA A 438 -4.96 5.63 15.09
CA ALA A 438 -5.02 5.55 16.55
C ALA A 438 -6.08 6.51 17.10
N ILE A 439 -6.13 7.73 16.59
CA ILE A 439 -7.10 8.76 16.97
C ILE A 439 -8.53 8.33 16.58
N PHE A 440 -8.72 7.84 15.36
CA PHE A 440 -10.01 7.35 14.90
C PHE A 440 -10.51 6.21 15.79
N ARG A 441 -9.65 5.21 16.04
CA ARG A 441 -10.00 4.09 16.91
C ARG A 441 -10.33 4.56 18.33
N LEU A 442 -9.53 5.46 18.89
CA LEU A 442 -9.73 5.99 20.24
C LEU A 442 -11.06 6.74 20.39
N LEU A 443 -11.47 7.51 19.37
CA LEU A 443 -12.71 8.31 19.41
C LEU A 443 -13.98 7.52 19.07
N PHE A 444 -13.89 6.52 18.18
CA PHE A 444 -15.08 5.85 17.64
C PHE A 444 -15.27 4.40 18.11
N ILE A 445 -14.19 3.70 18.45
CA ILE A 445 -14.24 2.27 18.82
C ILE A 445 -14.05 2.15 20.33
N ASP A 446 -12.86 2.50 20.82
CA ASP A 446 -12.50 2.33 22.23
C ASP A 446 -13.37 3.19 23.15
N PHE A 447 -13.99 4.26 22.62
CA PHE A 447 -14.86 5.15 23.37
C PHE A 447 -16.21 4.54 23.75
N GLN A 448 -16.75 3.59 22.97
CA GLN A 448 -18.13 3.12 23.10
C GLN A 448 -18.31 1.98 24.13
N ASP A 449 -17.24 1.26 24.47
CA ASP A 449 -17.29 -0.04 25.18
C ASP A 449 -16.97 0.03 26.69
N TYR A 450 -17.21 1.16 27.37
CA TYR A 450 -16.88 1.27 28.80
C TYR A 450 -18.08 0.98 29.72
N GLU A 451 -18.03 -0.16 30.39
CA GLU A 451 -18.88 -0.47 31.55
C GLU A 451 -18.43 0.39 32.76
N LEU A 452 -19.39 1.01 33.45
CA LEU A 452 -19.15 1.89 34.62
C LEU A 452 -19.06 1.10 35.94
N ASP A 453 -19.26 -0.22 35.89
CA ASP A 453 -19.23 -1.09 37.07
C ASP A 453 -17.80 -1.25 37.58
N GLY A 454 -17.53 -0.77 38.81
CA GLY A 454 -16.19 -0.79 39.42
C GLY A 454 -15.26 0.36 39.01
N TYR A 455 -15.83 1.49 38.57
CA TYR A 455 -15.07 2.68 38.17
C TYR A 455 -14.09 3.19 39.26
N GLN A 456 -12.82 3.29 38.90
CA GLN A 456 -11.78 3.96 39.69
C GLN A 456 -11.50 5.35 39.10
N ILE A 457 -11.48 6.37 39.96
CA ILE A 457 -11.32 7.80 39.59
C ILE A 457 -9.99 8.08 38.87
N VAL A 458 -8.94 7.34 39.21
CA VAL A 458 -7.60 7.47 38.62
C VAL A 458 -7.09 6.06 38.34
N PHE A 459 -6.45 5.84 37.19
CA PHE A 459 -5.96 4.54 36.68
C PHE A 459 -7.01 3.60 36.05
N ASN A 460 -8.10 4.14 35.54
CA ASN A 460 -8.95 3.39 34.61
C ASN A 460 -8.20 3.08 33.30
N GLN A 461 -8.51 1.94 32.66
CA GLN A 461 -8.05 1.60 31.31
C GLN A 461 -8.26 2.75 30.32
N ARG A 462 -9.38 3.47 30.44
CA ARG A 462 -9.66 4.66 29.63
C ARG A 462 -8.63 5.76 29.82
N PHE A 463 -8.43 6.19 31.06
CA PHE A 463 -7.44 7.22 31.39
C PHE A 463 -6.06 6.84 30.88
N LEU A 464 -5.66 5.57 31.04
CA LEU A 464 -4.36 5.07 30.60
C LEU A 464 -4.17 5.21 29.08
N VAL A 465 -5.19 4.92 28.29
CA VAL A 465 -5.13 4.99 26.82
C VAL A 465 -5.03 6.45 26.36
N PHE A 466 -5.87 7.34 26.89
CA PHE A 466 -5.78 8.78 26.63
C PHE A 466 -4.44 9.37 27.08
N PHE A 467 -3.94 8.94 28.23
CA PHE A 467 -2.67 9.40 28.78
C PHE A 467 -1.49 8.98 27.89
N ILE A 468 -1.39 7.70 27.51
CA ILE A 468 -0.28 7.22 26.68
C ILE A 468 -0.34 7.83 25.27
N THR A 469 -1.52 7.91 24.65
CA THR A 469 -1.69 8.53 23.33
C THR A 469 -1.26 10.00 23.35
N THR A 470 -1.68 10.75 24.38
CA THR A 470 -1.28 12.14 24.61
C THR A 470 0.24 12.26 24.82
N LEU A 471 0.83 11.39 25.63
CA LEU A 471 2.28 11.35 25.88
C LEU A 471 3.05 11.11 24.56
N CYS A 472 2.58 10.20 23.71
CA CYS A 472 3.18 9.93 22.40
C CYS A 472 3.08 11.13 21.45
N LEU A 473 1.98 11.88 21.48
CA LEU A 473 1.83 13.11 20.70
C LEU A 473 2.75 14.23 21.20
N LEU A 474 2.86 14.42 22.52
CA LEU A 474 3.75 15.42 23.13
C LEU A 474 5.23 15.13 22.86
N THR A 475 5.65 13.86 23.01
CA THR A 475 7.01 13.43 22.69
C THR A 475 7.33 13.59 21.20
N SER A 476 6.37 13.29 20.31
CA SER A 476 6.50 13.55 18.86
C SER A 476 6.66 15.04 18.56
N SER A 477 5.84 15.88 19.19
CA SER A 477 5.92 17.34 19.08
C SER A 477 7.28 17.87 19.58
N TYR A 478 7.79 17.35 20.69
CA TYR A 478 9.13 17.69 21.18
C TYR A 478 10.23 17.31 20.18
N PHE A 479 10.15 16.12 19.57
CA PHE A 479 11.10 15.72 18.52
C PHE A 479 11.06 16.65 17.31
N TYR A 480 9.88 17.05 16.83
CA TYR A 480 9.78 18.02 15.74
C TYR A 480 10.32 19.40 16.14
N TYR A 481 10.07 19.85 17.36
CA TYR A 481 10.64 21.10 17.90
C TYR A 481 12.17 21.09 17.89
N LEU A 482 12.81 19.98 18.29
CA LEU A 482 14.26 19.82 18.25
C LEU A 482 14.82 19.93 16.83
N VAL A 483 14.10 19.44 15.82
CA VAL A 483 14.49 19.55 14.41
C VAL A 483 14.32 20.98 13.89
N ILE A 484 13.21 21.65 14.23
CA ILE A 484 12.97 23.06 13.89
C ILE A 484 14.07 23.96 14.46
N LYS A 485 14.52 23.69 15.69
CA LYS A 485 15.63 24.43 16.33
C LYS A 485 16.94 24.30 15.56
N LYS A 486 17.15 23.22 14.80
CA LYS A 486 18.31 23.02 13.92
C LYS A 486 18.14 23.65 12.52
N HIS A 487 17.18 24.55 12.34
CA HIS A 487 16.84 25.24 11.09
C HIS A 487 16.37 24.35 9.92
N GLU A 488 15.92 23.12 10.19
CA GLU A 488 15.23 22.28 9.19
C GLU A 488 13.71 22.41 9.36
N THR A 489 13.08 23.28 8.57
CA THR A 489 11.62 23.53 8.61
C THR A 489 10.85 22.85 7.48
N LYS A 490 11.56 22.44 6.43
CA LYS A 490 10.99 21.79 5.24
C LYS A 490 10.84 20.28 5.46
N LEU A 491 9.93 19.66 4.71
CA LEU A 491 9.79 18.21 4.63
C LEU A 491 11.15 17.56 4.32
N PHE A 492 11.39 16.38 4.88
CA PHE A 492 12.60 15.66 4.56
C PHE A 492 12.57 15.15 3.11
N ASN A 493 13.62 15.43 2.34
CA ASN A 493 13.63 15.16 0.89
C ASN A 493 14.12 13.76 0.50
N ARG A 494 14.56 12.92 1.45
CA ARG A 494 15.11 11.60 1.10
C ARG A 494 13.97 10.65 0.77
N ASN A 495 13.94 10.19 -0.47
CA ASN A 495 13.10 9.07 -0.88
C ASN A 495 13.79 7.78 -0.46
N LEU A 496 13.18 7.07 0.48
CA LEU A 496 13.63 5.76 0.92
C LEU A 496 12.89 4.65 0.19
N PHE A 497 11.57 4.80 0.00
CA PHE A 497 10.68 3.75 -0.51
C PHE A 497 10.11 4.05 -1.89
N PHE A 498 9.79 5.33 -2.17
CA PHE A 498 9.09 5.70 -3.39
C PHE A 498 9.87 6.78 -4.15
N ASN A 499 10.30 6.47 -5.36
CA ASN A 499 10.93 7.45 -6.25
C ASN A 499 9.86 8.27 -6.98
N ILE A 500 9.19 9.17 -6.26
CA ILE A 500 8.09 9.98 -6.80
C ILE A 500 8.66 11.28 -7.38
N THR A 501 8.31 11.56 -8.64
CA THR A 501 8.65 12.81 -9.34
C THR A 501 7.97 14.02 -8.70
N ASN A 502 8.74 15.09 -8.49
CA ASN A 502 8.38 16.29 -7.72
C ASN A 502 7.01 16.92 -8.04
N ASN A 503 6.55 16.89 -9.30
CA ASN A 503 5.45 17.75 -9.74
C ASN A 503 4.07 17.47 -9.12
N ASN A 504 3.82 16.28 -8.54
CA ASN A 504 2.54 15.95 -7.89
C ASN A 504 2.63 15.94 -6.36
N LEU A 505 3.83 16.10 -5.79
CA LEU A 505 4.05 15.98 -4.34
C LEU A 505 4.02 17.33 -3.62
N ASP A 506 4.13 18.45 -4.31
CA ASP A 506 4.34 19.75 -3.66
C ASP A 506 3.22 20.12 -2.68
N SER A 507 1.96 19.74 -2.95
CA SER A 507 0.86 19.90 -1.99
C SER A 507 1.05 19.05 -0.73
N ILE A 508 1.38 17.76 -0.89
CA ILE A 508 1.66 16.83 0.21
C ILE A 508 2.89 17.29 1.01
N ARG A 509 3.91 17.85 0.34
CA ARG A 509 5.12 18.38 0.98
C ARG A 509 4.83 19.59 1.85
N GLU A 510 3.92 20.45 1.43
CA GLU A 510 3.48 21.59 2.21
C GLU A 510 2.70 21.12 3.44
N THR A 511 1.73 20.20 3.26
CA THR A 511 0.94 19.65 4.36
C THR A 511 1.78 18.90 5.39
N LEU A 512 2.69 18.02 4.95
CA LEU A 512 3.55 17.21 5.82
C LEU A 512 4.84 17.93 6.25
N SER A 513 4.95 19.24 6.08
CA SER A 513 6.12 20.00 6.55
C SER A 513 6.32 19.83 8.06
N ILE A 514 7.58 19.82 8.52
CA ILE A 514 7.92 19.58 9.93
C ILE A 514 7.23 20.61 10.85
N LYS A 515 7.08 21.85 10.38
CA LYS A 515 6.33 22.90 11.07
C LYS A 515 4.84 22.52 11.24
N ASN A 516 4.20 22.04 10.20
CA ASN A 516 2.79 21.65 10.25
C ASN A 516 2.59 20.40 11.10
N LEU A 517 3.50 19.43 11.04
CA LEU A 517 3.48 18.23 11.90
C LEU A 517 3.67 18.57 13.38
N PHE A 518 4.56 19.52 13.68
CA PHE A 518 4.72 20.06 15.03
C PHE A 518 3.42 20.70 15.54
N ILE A 519 2.78 21.55 14.72
CA ILE A 519 1.51 22.21 15.07
C ILE A 519 0.39 21.17 15.23
N PHE A 520 0.28 20.22 14.31
CA PHE A 520 -0.74 19.17 14.32
C PHE A 520 -0.65 18.31 15.58
N THR A 521 0.55 17.80 15.91
CA THR A 521 0.76 16.94 17.08
C THR A 521 0.50 17.68 18.39
N ILE A 522 0.88 18.95 18.51
CA ILE A 522 0.63 19.72 19.75
C ILE A 522 -0.83 20.12 19.90
N VAL A 523 -1.52 20.50 18.82
CA VAL A 523 -2.95 20.83 18.86
C VAL A 523 -3.75 19.59 19.28
N LEU A 524 -3.47 18.44 18.68
CA LEU A 524 -4.10 17.18 19.06
C LEU A 524 -3.82 16.78 20.51
N ALA A 525 -2.58 16.90 20.98
CA ALA A 525 -2.26 16.61 22.37
C ALA A 525 -3.07 17.47 23.35
N ASN A 526 -3.20 18.78 23.10
CA ASN A 526 -4.00 19.67 23.96
C ASN A 526 -5.50 19.31 23.89
N PHE A 527 -6.01 19.02 22.69
CA PHE A 527 -7.39 18.54 22.53
C PHE A 527 -7.64 17.29 23.37
N PHE A 528 -6.76 16.29 23.30
CA PHE A 528 -6.92 15.06 24.08
C PHE A 528 -6.77 15.24 25.58
N ILE A 529 -5.92 16.16 26.05
CA ILE A 529 -5.82 16.49 27.49
C ILE A 529 -7.16 17.04 27.98
N VAL A 530 -7.69 18.04 27.28
CA VAL A 530 -8.97 18.67 27.66
C VAL A 530 -10.10 17.65 27.58
N TRP A 531 -10.14 16.87 26.50
CA TRP A 531 -11.15 15.84 26.30
C TRP A 531 -11.09 14.77 27.39
N SER A 532 -9.91 14.17 27.63
CA SER A 532 -9.73 13.12 28.64
C SER A 532 -10.16 13.57 30.03
N ILE A 533 -9.71 14.74 30.48
CA ILE A 533 -10.04 15.24 31.83
C ILE A 533 -11.52 15.61 31.91
N SER A 534 -12.10 16.20 30.86
CA SER A 534 -13.53 16.48 30.80
C SER A 534 -14.35 15.21 31.01
N PHE A 535 -13.91 14.11 30.40
CA PHE A 535 -14.59 12.83 30.54
C PHE A 535 -14.40 12.18 31.90
N GLU A 536 -13.21 12.24 32.50
CA GLU A 536 -13.05 11.77 33.87
C GLU A 536 -13.94 12.54 34.85
N ILE A 537 -14.08 13.86 34.67
CA ILE A 537 -15.01 14.67 35.46
C ILE A 537 -16.43 14.14 35.31
N THR A 538 -16.91 13.89 34.08
CA THR A 538 -18.27 13.36 33.89
C THR A 538 -18.45 11.96 34.47
N SER A 539 -17.47 11.09 34.28
CA SER A 539 -17.51 9.70 34.73
C SER A 539 -17.56 9.59 36.25
N VAL A 540 -16.83 10.43 36.99
CA VAL A 540 -16.88 10.48 38.47
C VAL A 540 -18.29 10.76 39.00
N PHE A 541 -19.03 11.62 38.31
CA PHE A 541 -20.42 11.94 38.69
C PHE A 541 -21.43 10.92 38.17
N ASP A 542 -21.12 10.20 37.09
CA ASP A 542 -21.94 9.10 36.54
C ASP A 542 -21.78 7.78 37.30
N SER A 543 -20.61 7.52 37.87
CA SER A 543 -20.27 6.25 38.52
C SER A 543 -20.92 6.05 39.90
N ASN A 544 -21.79 6.97 40.34
CA ASN A 544 -22.47 6.94 41.65
C ASN A 544 -21.54 6.77 42.87
N ILE A 545 -20.25 7.11 42.75
CA ILE A 545 -19.29 7.07 43.89
C ILE A 545 -19.74 8.01 45.00
N PHE A 546 -20.30 9.16 44.60
CA PHE A 546 -20.96 10.09 45.50
C PHE A 546 -22.47 9.98 45.32
N ASP A 547 -23.16 9.73 46.41
CA ASP A 547 -24.62 9.59 46.43
C ASP A 547 -25.27 10.98 46.40
N PHE A 548 -25.39 11.51 45.18
CA PHE A 548 -26.07 12.77 44.89
C PHE A 548 -27.36 12.50 44.09
N ASP A 549 -28.38 13.33 44.32
CA ASP A 549 -29.57 13.36 43.48
C ASP A 549 -29.22 13.66 42.01
N ASN A 550 -30.04 13.16 41.07
CA ASN A 550 -29.78 13.25 39.64
C ASN A 550 -29.63 14.70 39.13
N ASP A 551 -30.40 15.63 39.69
CA ASP A 551 -30.30 17.06 39.36
C ASP A 551 -28.95 17.63 39.82
N THR A 552 -28.56 17.34 41.07
CA THR A 552 -27.27 17.74 41.64
C THR A 552 -26.09 17.17 40.85
N LYS A 553 -26.17 15.91 40.36
CA LYS A 553 -25.16 15.32 39.47
C LYS A 553 -25.04 16.09 38.16
N SER A 554 -26.15 16.44 37.53
CA SER A 554 -26.17 17.21 36.28
C SER A 554 -25.50 18.58 36.46
N TYR A 555 -25.83 19.29 37.55
CA TYR A 555 -25.23 20.57 37.88
C TYR A 555 -23.74 20.46 38.19
N ALA A 556 -23.34 19.48 39.00
CA ALA A 556 -21.94 19.27 39.35
C ALA A 556 -21.07 18.94 38.12
N LYS A 557 -21.58 18.13 37.17
CA LYS A 557 -20.92 17.88 35.89
C LYS A 557 -20.75 19.16 35.08
N ALA A 558 -21.82 19.92 34.89
CA ALA A 558 -21.80 21.14 34.09
C ALA A 558 -20.79 22.16 34.65
N LEU A 559 -20.85 22.41 35.97
CA LEU A 559 -19.95 23.32 36.68
C LEU A 559 -18.50 22.82 36.68
N GLY A 560 -18.27 21.53 36.96
CA GLY A 560 -16.93 20.92 36.97
C GLY A 560 -16.22 21.07 35.63
N LEU A 561 -16.93 20.85 34.52
CA LEU A 561 -16.41 21.06 33.17
C LEU A 561 -16.05 22.53 32.92
N THR A 562 -16.92 23.47 33.29
CA THR A 562 -16.72 24.91 33.06
C THR A 562 -15.53 25.44 33.88
N ILE A 563 -15.40 25.02 35.15
CA ILE A 563 -14.25 25.33 36.02
C ILE A 563 -12.97 24.76 35.43
N PHE A 564 -12.97 23.50 35.01
CA PHE A 564 -11.80 22.85 34.43
C PHE A 564 -11.31 23.55 33.16
N TRP A 565 -12.20 23.82 32.18
CA TRP A 565 -11.83 24.55 30.96
C TRP A 565 -11.29 25.95 31.27
N GLY A 566 -11.89 26.64 32.24
CA GLY A 566 -11.43 27.94 32.73
C GLY A 566 -10.00 27.89 33.27
N ILE A 567 -9.72 26.99 34.22
CA ILE A 567 -8.39 26.81 34.82
C ILE A 567 -7.37 26.40 33.75
N TYR A 568 -7.71 25.44 32.90
CA TYR A 568 -6.82 24.96 31.83
C TYR A 568 -6.45 26.10 30.87
N SER A 569 -7.44 26.89 30.44
CA SER A 569 -7.21 28.05 29.57
C SER A 569 -6.32 29.12 30.21
N ALA A 570 -6.50 29.37 31.51
CA ALA A 570 -5.69 30.33 32.26
C ALA A 570 -4.23 29.88 32.35
N ILE A 571 -3.98 28.60 32.65
CA ILE A 571 -2.63 28.01 32.66
C ILE A 571 -1.98 28.16 31.28
N LEU A 572 -2.71 27.81 30.22
CA LEU A 572 -2.22 27.87 28.84
C LEU A 572 -1.90 29.31 28.41
N LEU A 573 -2.69 30.29 28.88
CA LEU A 573 -2.47 31.71 28.68
C LEU A 573 -1.21 32.21 29.40
N VAL A 574 -1.00 31.81 30.66
CA VAL A 574 0.22 32.12 31.42
C VAL A 574 1.46 31.54 30.71
N ILE A 575 1.39 30.30 30.23
CA ILE A 575 2.47 29.67 29.46
C ILE A 575 2.70 30.44 28.14
N GLY A 576 1.63 30.80 27.43
CA GLY A 576 1.71 31.56 26.17
C GLY A 576 2.39 32.92 26.34
N ILE A 577 2.09 33.63 27.44
CA ILE A 577 2.73 34.91 27.79
C ILE A 577 4.20 34.68 28.17
N SER A 578 4.48 33.71 29.05
CA SER A 578 5.83 33.41 29.54
C SER A 578 6.77 33.00 28.40
N LYS A 579 6.29 32.17 27.47
CA LYS A 579 7.06 31.70 26.31
C LYS A 579 7.05 32.66 25.12
N ARG A 580 6.40 33.83 25.22
CA ARG A 580 6.27 34.83 24.14
C ARG A 580 5.76 34.22 22.81
N SER A 581 4.91 33.19 22.89
CA SER A 581 4.40 32.48 21.71
C SER A 581 3.01 32.97 21.35
N TYR A 582 2.89 33.66 20.20
CA TYR A 582 1.62 34.16 19.67
C TYR A 582 0.60 33.02 19.47
N GLN A 583 1.07 31.86 18.97
CA GLN A 583 0.22 30.71 18.66
C GLN A 583 -0.41 30.11 19.93
N ILE A 584 0.39 29.95 21.00
CA ILE A 584 -0.10 29.40 22.27
C ILE A 584 -1.05 30.39 22.95
N ARG A 585 -0.73 31.69 22.90
CA ARG A 585 -1.56 32.75 23.49
C ARG A 585 -2.92 32.87 22.79
N SER A 586 -2.96 32.86 21.46
CA SER A 586 -4.22 32.92 20.70
C SER A 586 -5.08 31.67 20.93
N ALA A 587 -4.47 30.48 20.95
CA ALA A 587 -5.18 29.24 21.30
C ALA A 587 -5.78 29.29 22.71
N ALA A 588 -5.04 29.82 23.70
CA ALA A 588 -5.53 29.96 25.07
C ALA A 588 -6.73 30.92 25.17
N ILE A 589 -6.68 32.06 24.47
CA ILE A 589 -7.79 33.02 24.42
C ILE A 589 -9.03 32.40 23.76
N PHE A 590 -8.85 31.68 22.65
CA PHE A 590 -9.95 30.98 21.98
C PHE A 590 -10.58 29.91 22.88
N LEU A 591 -9.75 29.12 23.57
CA LEU A 591 -10.23 28.09 24.50
C LEU A 591 -10.94 28.71 25.72
N LEU A 592 -10.51 29.88 26.20
CA LEU A 592 -11.15 30.64 27.29
C LEU A 592 -12.52 31.19 26.87
N ALA A 593 -12.71 31.55 25.60
CA ALA A 593 -13.99 32.03 25.09
C ALA A 593 -15.10 30.97 25.19
N ILE A 594 -14.76 29.69 25.01
CA ILE A 594 -15.73 28.57 25.05
C ILE A 594 -16.47 28.47 26.40
N PRO A 595 -15.81 28.33 27.57
CA PRO A 595 -16.50 28.25 28.85
C PRO A 595 -17.23 29.56 29.19
N VAL A 596 -16.71 30.72 28.76
CA VAL A 596 -17.41 32.00 28.95
C VAL A 596 -18.75 31.99 28.20
N VAL A 597 -18.75 31.64 26.92
CA VAL A 597 -19.97 31.55 26.11
C VAL A 597 -20.91 30.48 26.67
N LYS A 598 -20.40 29.29 27.02
CA LYS A 598 -21.20 28.22 27.64
C LYS A 598 -21.87 28.67 28.94
N LEU A 599 -21.13 29.38 29.79
CA LEU A 599 -21.65 29.89 31.07
C LEU A 599 -22.82 30.86 30.83
N PHE A 600 -22.69 31.76 29.85
CA PHE A 600 -23.75 32.72 29.50
C PHE A 600 -24.95 32.10 28.80
N VAL A 601 -24.73 31.19 27.86
CA VAL A 601 -25.77 30.68 26.95
C VAL A 601 -26.48 29.44 27.52
N TYR A 602 -25.77 28.59 28.26
CA TYR A 602 -26.29 27.31 28.72
C TYR A 602 -26.40 27.25 30.25
N ASP A 603 -25.33 27.57 30.98
CA ASP A 603 -25.33 27.38 32.44
C ASP A 603 -26.23 28.41 33.15
N THR A 604 -26.32 29.64 32.63
CA THR A 604 -27.20 30.70 33.17
C THR A 604 -28.68 30.31 33.15
N PHE A 605 -29.13 29.56 32.14
CA PHE A 605 -30.54 29.20 31.97
C PHE A 605 -30.93 27.94 32.74
N ASN A 606 -29.98 27.06 33.05
CA ASN A 606 -30.26 25.79 33.74
C ASN A 606 -30.00 25.82 35.26
N LEU A 607 -29.20 26.77 35.79
CA LEU A 607 -28.86 26.81 37.22
C LEU A 607 -29.95 27.45 38.09
N GLU A 608 -30.17 26.87 39.28
CA GLU A 608 -30.92 27.49 40.38
C GLU A 608 -30.29 28.84 40.79
N GLN A 609 -31.12 29.72 41.35
CA GLN A 609 -30.82 31.15 41.54
C GLN A 609 -29.52 31.42 42.34
N ILE A 610 -29.17 30.55 43.29
CA ILE A 610 -27.98 30.70 44.15
C ILE A 610 -26.69 30.39 43.39
N TYR A 611 -26.65 29.30 42.63
CA TYR A 611 -25.46 28.91 41.85
C TYR A 611 -25.17 29.90 40.72
N ARG A 612 -26.22 30.53 40.16
CA ARG A 612 -26.12 31.61 39.18
C ARG A 612 -25.36 32.83 39.72
N ILE A 613 -25.63 33.22 40.97
CA ILE A 613 -24.97 34.37 41.62
C ILE A 613 -23.48 34.08 41.85
N ILE A 614 -23.14 32.90 42.37
CA ILE A 614 -21.75 32.49 42.63
C ILE A 614 -20.94 32.44 41.32
N ALA A 615 -21.51 31.89 40.25
CA ALA A 615 -20.86 31.83 38.93
C ALA A 615 -20.58 33.24 38.36
N TYR A 616 -21.52 34.18 38.48
CA TYR A 616 -21.31 35.56 38.01
C TYR A 616 -20.26 36.32 38.82
N VAL A 617 -20.21 36.13 40.14
CA VAL A 617 -19.20 36.76 40.99
C VAL A 617 -17.80 36.22 40.66
N PHE A 618 -17.65 34.90 40.54
CA PHE A 618 -16.36 34.29 40.21
C PHE A 618 -15.87 34.70 38.80
N LEU A 619 -16.77 34.72 37.81
CA LEU A 619 -16.47 35.22 36.46
C LEU A 619 -16.08 36.70 36.47
N GLY A 620 -16.83 37.55 37.20
CA GLY A 620 -16.53 38.96 37.33
C GLY A 620 -15.13 39.20 37.88
N VAL A 621 -14.74 38.46 38.92
CA VAL A 621 -13.38 38.50 39.47
C VAL A 621 -12.35 38.06 38.43
N LEU A 622 -12.59 36.98 37.69
CA LEU A 622 -11.70 36.48 36.63
C LEU A 622 -11.51 37.50 35.49
N LEU A 623 -12.58 38.16 35.04
CA LEU A 623 -12.52 39.19 33.99
C LEU A 623 -11.82 40.46 34.49
N ILE A 624 -12.03 40.84 35.75
CA ILE A 624 -11.31 41.95 36.38
C ILE A 624 -9.81 41.62 36.47
N ILE A 625 -9.44 40.39 36.87
CA ILE A 625 -8.03 39.96 36.91
C ILE A 625 -7.44 39.91 35.49
N GLY A 626 -8.16 39.38 34.51
CA GLY A 626 -7.73 39.32 33.12
C GLY A 626 -7.55 40.71 32.50
N GLY A 627 -8.50 41.61 32.73
CA GLY A 627 -8.44 43.01 32.31
C GLY A 627 -7.32 43.77 33.01
N PHE A 628 -7.15 43.58 34.32
CA PHE A 628 -6.05 44.16 35.09
C PHE A 628 -4.70 43.65 34.59
N MET A 629 -4.57 42.36 34.27
CA MET A 629 -3.34 41.79 33.68
C MET A 629 -3.08 42.37 32.28
N TYR A 630 -4.10 42.51 31.45
CA TYR A 630 -3.96 43.13 30.13
C TYR A 630 -3.51 44.59 30.22
N GLN A 631 -4.12 45.36 31.12
CA GLN A 631 -3.81 46.78 31.32
C GLN A 631 -2.44 46.99 31.99
N LYS A 632 -2.11 46.19 33.01
CA LYS A 632 -0.82 46.25 33.71
C LYS A 632 0.36 45.87 32.82
N TYR A 633 0.14 45.02 31.82
CA TYR A 633 1.16 44.64 30.85
C TYR A 633 0.97 45.32 29.47
N GLU A 634 0.04 46.27 29.33
CA GLU A 634 -0.33 46.90 28.06
C GLU A 634 0.88 47.53 27.35
N HIS A 635 1.75 48.19 28.12
CA HIS A 635 2.94 48.85 27.59
C HIS A 635 3.99 47.84 27.08
N ARG A 636 4.00 46.60 27.60
CA ARG A 636 4.82 45.48 27.08
C ARG A 636 4.10 44.69 25.97
N ILE A 637 2.77 44.76 25.91
CA ILE A 637 1.92 44.10 24.91
C ILE A 637 1.90 44.90 23.59
N LYS A 638 1.80 46.24 23.66
CA LYS A 638 1.84 47.14 22.49
C LYS A 638 3.19 47.10 21.76
N GLU A 639 4.28 46.95 22.49
CA GLU A 639 5.63 46.75 21.94
C GLU A 639 5.79 45.38 21.21
N PHE A 640 4.89 44.43 21.51
CA PHE A 640 4.89 43.06 20.97
C PHE A 640 3.93 42.85 19.79
N ILE A 641 2.97 43.76 19.57
CA ILE A 641 1.94 43.68 18.51
C ILE A 641 2.34 44.49 17.27
N LEU A 642 3.21 45.49 17.40
CA LEU A 642 3.61 46.40 16.32
C LEU A 642 4.99 46.11 15.71
N LYS A 643 5.58 44.94 16.00
CA LYS A 643 6.77 44.44 15.30
C LYS A 643 6.45 43.10 14.65
N ASP A 644 5.79 43.18 13.51
CA ASP A 644 5.96 42.23 12.42
C ASP A 644 7.15 42.68 11.54
#